data_AF-A0A6G1H6G7-F1
#
_entry.id   AF-A0A6G1H6G7-F1
#
_cell.length_a   1.000
_cell.length_b   1.000
_cell.length_c   1.000
_cell.angle_alpha   90.00
_cell.angle_beta   90.00
_cell.angle_gamma   90.00
#
_symmetry.space_group_name_H-M   'P 1'
#
loop_
_entity.id
_entity.type
_entity.pdbx_description
1 polymer ?
#
loop_
_entity_poly.entity_id
_entity_poly.type
_entity_poly.pdbx_seq_one_letter_code
_entity_poly.pdbx_strand_id
1 'polypeptide(L)'
;MDSLRGPQDTEFGSLSFSYLGRGALLRVLQGVSVATKTQSLDLEPLNRLFSAHTNLDLLDWNALVNRNIFDVTLKQLAYLALAVTFFQESSRQELGSGALERWMSFIWKSLINTALTLGSSSTRPSILSVSRSSQGFLAIPLCVLLEDGKIDELFRIHIWLPDGQRGNPLFAIHSHQTFSHSWVLAGEGRDQTFKTERCKDQMIPTHAEYSLAWSDGASLDTNYKTHQNSSTVTNTGELVVAAPTASAAHTRDSSCTVPAGEFHMTEVAPDRFHATMFFFDSKRGFVKDARVLGPKDEKFSTHIREGADFTARELCVMATSLRNYEIFLEKGREHAHRAEWEFSFNSFNSALNLCETTENFPNASFHKSLVFGELGNSNRQFGRYEQAKDCLEKALSGIGLNLQHVKLSGELGVVFRHMDRLEDAKRAFEDQYNTAKHLEYDQGACRAIGNLGMVNYQLSQAVHDGELLDLAIEQLSERVRRARRLIDIAKREETDNRNREGSIKRARTWESIGLNRLSLAFTARRDSKAALAAALESQNLTRTSEDPTVRAMSRFYYGRALLADNRTDEALAQFNSSGTCSCAMALCMEPSREHCGYLQELVEIGADLIAADEQGYTALDYATFNGSKESQDLVLLGIRRNLEGGVDQETKLLQFRTEAALRKGYRELFQEKLRPALLDKSANKLQKMRLDYASTLKADPDKQRMFDELKYIAYSDFLRFGRLPRSSDGLARPFAPERMKSTNAPATDFIIFFSYRWINKSPGAVSPDDEDSTQYRRMVEATEAFLKLYRKVDRDKLGIWMDFACVNQDDPMSGVSALPMNLAQCDAMISLIDDEYYSRAWCSVEVMMAKTLRDSYLTHIWYEHVLHLQTSSDGTSPSKSGYLRLGPLVLEIEMKDKLLTYETDRPKVLFLERQSKLLA
;
A
#
# COMPACT_ATOMS: atom_id res chain seq x y z
N MET A 1 37.88 11.17 -8.91
CA MET A 1 37.19 10.16 -8.09
C MET A 1 35.69 10.52 -7.97
N ASP A 2 35.04 10.95 -9.06
CA ASP A 2 33.62 11.39 -9.05
C ASP A 2 32.75 10.73 -10.13
N SER A 3 33.22 9.64 -10.77
CA SER A 3 32.56 9.06 -11.95
C SER A 3 31.99 7.64 -11.74
N LEU A 4 31.60 7.26 -10.52
CA LEU A 4 31.17 5.88 -10.21
C LEU A 4 29.78 5.76 -9.56
N ARG A 5 28.92 6.78 -9.66
CA ARG A 5 27.55 6.72 -9.12
C ARG A 5 26.58 6.15 -10.16
N GLY A 6 26.06 4.96 -9.87
CA GLY A 6 25.00 4.29 -10.64
C GLY A 6 23.59 4.61 -10.12
N PRO A 7 22.52 4.09 -10.74
CA PRO A 7 21.14 4.54 -10.51
C PRO A 7 20.51 4.11 -9.17
N GLN A 8 21.28 3.57 -8.22
CA GLN A 8 20.76 3.16 -6.90
C GLN A 8 20.75 4.32 -5.86
N ASP A 9 21.27 5.50 -6.21
CA ASP A 9 21.49 6.61 -5.27
C ASP A 9 20.27 7.52 -5.04
N THR A 10 19.11 7.26 -5.67
CA THR A 10 17.93 8.15 -5.54
C THR A 10 17.13 7.93 -4.26
N GLU A 11 17.32 6.83 -3.52
CA GLU A 11 16.53 6.50 -2.32
C GLU A 11 17.12 7.11 -1.01
N PHE A 12 18.38 7.57 -1.03
CA PHE A 12 19.11 8.02 0.18
C PHE A 12 19.53 9.50 0.16
N GLY A 13 18.90 10.30 -0.70
CA GLY A 13 19.20 11.72 -0.86
C GLY A 13 19.24 12.50 0.46
N SER A 14 20.42 13.08 0.75
CA SER A 14 20.76 13.96 1.89
C SER A 14 21.06 13.33 3.26
N LEU A 15 21.31 12.02 3.38
CA LEU A 15 21.75 11.43 4.65
C LEU A 15 23.24 11.68 4.93
N SER A 16 23.56 12.11 6.16
CA SER A 16 24.93 12.10 6.70
C SER A 16 25.46 10.67 6.67
N PHE A 17 26.37 10.38 5.74
CA PHE A 17 27.05 9.08 5.68
C PHE A 17 27.77 8.82 7.01
N SER A 18 27.33 7.81 7.78
CA SER A 18 27.98 7.45 9.04
C SER A 18 29.30 6.74 8.74
N TYR A 19 30.40 7.46 8.89
CA TYR A 19 31.74 6.90 8.81
C TYR A 19 31.92 5.82 9.88
N LEU A 20 32.35 4.62 9.46
CA LEU A 20 32.64 3.56 10.42
C LEU A 20 34.06 3.71 10.97
N GLY A 21 34.18 3.79 12.30
CA GLY A 21 35.48 3.86 12.95
C GLY A 21 36.29 2.59 12.74
N ARG A 22 37.49 2.70 12.16
CA ARG A 22 38.41 1.55 11.95
C ARG A 22 38.63 0.73 13.23
N GLY A 23 38.85 1.42 14.36
CA GLY A 23 39.07 0.76 15.66
C GLY A 23 37.85 -0.02 16.14
N ALA A 24 36.64 0.53 15.94
CA ALA A 24 35.39 -0.14 16.26
C ALA A 24 35.19 -1.37 15.38
N LEU A 25 35.44 -1.27 14.08
CA LEU A 25 35.31 -2.37 13.13
C LEU A 25 36.23 -3.55 13.45
N LEU A 26 37.50 -3.29 13.78
CA LEU A 26 38.45 -4.33 14.18
C LEU A 26 38.07 -5.00 15.50
N ARG A 27 37.61 -4.22 16.49
CA ARG A 27 37.12 -4.77 17.76
C ARG A 27 35.88 -5.63 17.56
N VAL A 28 34.93 -5.18 16.75
CA VAL A 28 33.72 -5.95 16.42
C VAL A 28 34.08 -7.23 15.69
N LEU A 29 35.04 -7.22 14.76
CA LEU A 29 35.49 -8.42 14.05
C LEU A 29 36.01 -9.50 15.02
N GLN A 30 36.71 -9.11 16.09
CA GLN A 30 37.10 -10.03 17.16
C GLN A 30 35.87 -10.66 17.83
N GLY A 31 34.87 -9.86 18.17
CA GLY A 31 33.64 -10.39 18.78
C GLY A 31 32.82 -11.28 17.84
N VAL A 32 32.80 -10.99 16.53
CA VAL A 32 32.20 -11.86 15.50
C VAL A 32 32.94 -13.21 15.43
N SER A 33 34.27 -13.21 15.54
CA SER A 33 35.05 -14.45 15.56
C SER A 33 34.72 -15.34 16.76
N VAL A 34 34.50 -14.73 17.93
CA VAL A 34 34.06 -15.45 19.13
C VAL A 34 32.67 -16.07 18.92
N ALA A 35 31.72 -15.30 18.37
CA ALA A 35 30.36 -15.79 18.10
C ALA A 35 30.33 -16.96 17.10
N THR A 36 31.27 -16.97 16.13
CA THR A 36 31.35 -17.96 15.05
C THR A 36 32.34 -19.09 15.32
N LYS A 37 33.05 -19.08 16.47
CA LYS A 37 34.16 -19.99 16.77
C LYS A 37 35.28 -19.98 15.70
N THR A 38 35.48 -18.84 15.03
CA THR A 38 36.52 -18.66 14.01
C THR A 38 37.87 -18.44 14.68
N GLN A 39 38.94 -19.09 14.19
CA GLN A 39 40.28 -18.91 14.76
C GLN A 39 40.88 -17.56 14.36
N SER A 40 41.76 -17.01 15.20
CA SER A 40 42.38 -15.70 14.96
C SER A 40 43.20 -15.62 13.67
N LEU A 41 43.86 -16.73 13.29
CA LEU A 41 44.65 -16.85 12.05
C LEU A 41 43.78 -16.67 10.81
N ASP A 42 42.54 -17.18 10.83
CA ASP A 42 41.62 -17.10 9.69
C ASP A 42 41.14 -15.65 9.45
N LEU A 43 41.27 -14.76 10.43
CA LEU A 43 40.85 -13.35 10.31
C LEU A 43 41.90 -12.45 9.66
N GLU A 44 43.14 -12.91 9.46
CA GLU A 44 44.23 -12.08 8.95
C GLU A 44 43.89 -11.31 7.65
N PRO A 45 43.21 -11.91 6.65
CA PRO A 45 42.85 -11.18 5.43
C PRO A 45 41.93 -9.99 5.71
N LEU A 46 40.95 -10.16 6.61
CA LEU A 46 40.02 -9.11 7.00
C LEU A 46 40.70 -8.06 7.86
N ASN A 47 41.55 -8.47 8.81
CA ASN A 47 42.34 -7.56 9.64
C ASN A 47 43.24 -6.66 8.79
N ARG A 48 43.88 -7.21 7.74
CA ARG A 48 44.68 -6.45 6.78
C ARG A 48 43.82 -5.47 5.98
N LEU A 49 42.70 -5.93 5.44
CA LEU A 49 41.79 -5.10 4.63
C LEU A 49 41.23 -3.92 5.44
N PHE A 50 40.70 -4.19 6.63
CA PHE A 50 40.12 -3.18 7.52
C PHE A 50 41.18 -2.26 8.11
N SER A 51 42.42 -2.72 8.27
CA SER A 51 43.52 -1.87 8.71
C SER A 51 44.06 -0.91 7.65
N ALA A 52 43.93 -1.28 6.38
CA ALA A 52 44.46 -0.50 5.26
C ALA A 52 43.60 0.72 4.89
N HIS A 53 42.37 0.83 5.42
CA HIS A 53 41.42 1.88 5.06
C HIS A 53 40.87 2.57 6.31
N THR A 54 40.57 3.86 6.20
CA THR A 54 40.01 4.70 7.27
C THR A 54 39.03 5.69 6.66
N ASN A 55 38.01 6.13 7.42
CA ASN A 55 37.03 7.14 6.99
C ASN A 55 36.22 6.74 5.75
N LEU A 56 35.85 5.46 5.64
CA LEU A 56 34.85 5.01 4.66
C LEU A 56 33.48 4.96 5.31
N ASP A 57 32.45 5.27 4.53
CA ASP A 57 31.06 5.03 4.93
C ASP A 57 30.69 3.54 4.77
N LEU A 58 29.48 3.18 5.21
CA LEU A 58 29.00 1.79 5.15
C LEU A 58 28.95 1.24 3.72
N LEU A 59 28.56 2.07 2.74
CA LEU A 59 28.40 1.64 1.34
C LEU A 59 29.75 1.38 0.69
N ASP A 60 30.73 2.26 0.95
CA ASP A 60 32.10 2.12 0.50
C ASP A 60 32.77 0.90 1.12
N TRP A 61 32.57 0.66 2.42
CA TRP A 61 33.04 -0.56 3.07
C TRP A 61 32.43 -1.82 2.45
N ASN A 62 31.12 -1.81 2.19
CA ASN A 62 30.42 -2.92 1.55
C ASN A 62 30.96 -3.17 0.12
N ALA A 63 31.18 -2.11 -0.66
CA ALA A 63 31.78 -2.20 -1.99
C ALA A 63 33.21 -2.75 -1.93
N LEU A 64 34.01 -2.31 -0.96
CA LEU A 64 35.37 -2.77 -0.74
C LEU A 64 35.43 -4.26 -0.41
N VAL A 65 34.59 -4.74 0.52
CA VAL A 65 34.48 -6.17 0.84
C VAL A 65 34.08 -6.97 -0.40
N ASN A 66 33.09 -6.49 -1.16
CA ASN A 66 32.64 -7.17 -2.38
C ASN A 66 33.72 -7.32 -3.45
N ARG A 67 34.62 -6.33 -3.58
CA ARG A 67 35.70 -6.34 -4.58
C ARG A 67 36.90 -7.19 -4.17
N ASN A 68 37.19 -7.29 -2.86
CA ASN A 68 38.45 -7.85 -2.37
C ASN A 68 38.31 -9.22 -1.69
N ILE A 69 37.12 -9.57 -1.20
CA ILE A 69 36.89 -10.83 -0.46
C ILE A 69 36.03 -11.77 -1.30
N PHE A 70 36.66 -12.82 -1.82
CA PHE A 70 36.00 -13.86 -2.62
C PHE A 70 35.67 -15.12 -1.81
N ASP A 71 36.39 -15.36 -0.70
CA ASP A 71 36.05 -16.46 0.20
C ASP A 71 34.70 -16.20 0.88
N VAL A 72 33.84 -17.21 0.84
CA VAL A 72 32.47 -17.12 1.35
C VAL A 72 32.50 -16.85 2.86
N THR A 73 33.26 -17.61 3.64
CA THR A 73 33.27 -17.51 5.09
C THR A 73 33.82 -16.16 5.54
N LEU A 74 34.93 -15.70 4.95
CA LEU A 74 35.46 -14.36 5.21
C LEU A 74 34.47 -13.26 4.85
N LYS A 75 33.70 -13.44 3.77
CA LYS A 75 32.68 -12.48 3.36
C LYS A 75 31.51 -12.42 4.35
N GLN A 76 31.09 -13.57 4.89
CA GLN A 76 30.09 -13.63 5.95
C GLN A 76 30.55 -12.89 7.20
N LEU A 77 31.79 -13.14 7.66
CA LEU A 77 32.38 -12.48 8.82
C LEU A 77 32.48 -10.97 8.62
N ALA A 78 32.91 -10.52 7.42
CA ALA A 78 33.02 -9.11 7.09
C ALA A 78 31.67 -8.39 7.14
N TYR A 79 30.61 -8.99 6.57
CA TYR A 79 29.27 -8.40 6.58
C TYR A 79 28.66 -8.33 7.98
N LEU A 80 28.85 -9.36 8.82
CA LEU A 80 28.45 -9.30 10.22
C LEU A 80 29.20 -8.18 10.95
N ALA A 81 30.51 -8.06 10.74
CA ALA A 81 31.32 -7.02 11.37
C ALA A 81 30.86 -5.61 10.96
N LEU A 82 30.60 -5.38 9.67
CA LEU A 82 30.09 -4.09 9.17
C LEU A 82 28.72 -3.75 9.74
N ALA A 83 27.78 -4.70 9.73
CA ALA A 83 26.44 -4.48 10.26
C ALA A 83 26.46 -4.16 11.76
N VAL A 84 27.19 -4.96 12.55
CA VAL A 84 27.30 -4.76 14.01
C VAL A 84 27.98 -3.44 14.35
N THR A 85 29.06 -3.08 13.64
CA THR A 85 29.77 -1.80 13.86
C THR A 85 28.85 -0.62 13.58
N PHE A 86 28.09 -0.67 12.48
CA PHE A 86 27.13 0.37 12.15
C PHE A 86 26.06 0.53 13.24
N PHE A 87 25.46 -0.57 13.70
CA PHE A 87 24.44 -0.50 14.76
C PHE A 87 25.01 0.00 16.07
N GLN A 88 26.22 -0.44 16.44
CA GLN A 88 26.91 -0.01 17.64
C GLN A 88 27.14 1.51 17.62
N GLU A 89 27.74 2.05 16.55
CA GLU A 89 28.02 3.48 16.44
C GLU A 89 26.74 4.30 16.33
N SER A 90 25.78 3.85 15.52
CA SER A 90 24.52 4.57 15.32
C SER A 90 23.66 4.62 16.59
N SER A 91 23.65 3.53 17.36
CA SER A 91 22.94 3.45 18.65
C SER A 91 23.55 4.37 19.72
N ARG A 92 24.84 4.72 19.61
CA ARG A 92 25.55 5.60 20.55
C ARG A 92 25.50 7.07 20.15
N GLN A 93 25.35 7.36 18.86
CA GLN A 93 25.28 8.74 18.35
C GLN A 93 23.89 9.38 18.49
N GLU A 94 22.89 8.66 19.05
CA GLU A 94 21.49 9.11 19.14
C GLU A 94 20.97 9.69 17.81
N LEU A 95 21.34 9.06 16.68
CA LEU A 95 20.70 9.34 15.40
C LEU A 95 19.19 9.21 15.61
N GLY A 96 18.44 10.29 15.36
CA GLY A 96 16.99 10.32 15.60
C GLY A 96 16.32 9.09 14.98
N SER A 97 15.35 8.50 15.69
CA SER A 97 14.74 7.19 15.38
C SER A 97 14.46 6.96 13.89
N GLY A 98 13.95 8.00 13.20
CA GLY A 98 13.62 7.94 11.78
C GLY A 98 14.80 7.84 10.79
N ALA A 99 16.05 8.06 11.21
CA ALA A 99 17.24 7.86 10.35
C ALA A 99 17.71 6.40 10.37
N LEU A 100 17.71 5.76 11.54
CA LEU A 100 18.12 4.37 11.69
C LEU A 100 17.10 3.40 11.07
N GLU A 101 15.81 3.69 11.20
CA GLU A 101 14.71 2.96 10.56
C GLU A 101 14.89 2.84 9.03
N ARG A 102 15.38 3.90 8.37
CA ARG A 102 15.65 3.88 6.92
C ARG A 102 16.80 2.95 6.54
N TRP A 103 17.79 2.80 7.42
CA TRP A 103 18.93 1.90 7.20
C TRP A 103 18.64 0.45 7.57
N MET A 104 17.66 0.18 8.46
CA MET A 104 17.30 -1.18 8.90
C MET A 104 17.07 -2.13 7.72
N SER A 105 16.30 -1.69 6.72
CA SER A 105 15.99 -2.51 5.55
C SER A 105 17.25 -2.85 4.75
N PHE A 106 18.14 -1.87 4.54
CA PHE A 106 19.40 -2.08 3.84
C PHE A 106 20.33 -3.01 4.63
N ILE A 107 20.54 -2.77 5.92
CA ILE A 107 21.48 -3.56 6.74
C ILE A 107 20.98 -4.99 6.88
N TRP A 108 19.68 -5.17 7.15
CA TRP A 108 19.09 -6.50 7.22
C TRP A 108 19.28 -7.24 5.89
N LYS A 109 18.88 -6.64 4.77
CA LYS A 109 18.92 -7.31 3.46
C LYS A 109 20.35 -7.53 2.94
N SER A 110 21.14 -6.47 2.90
CA SER A 110 22.43 -6.42 2.20
C SER A 110 23.59 -6.96 3.04
N LEU A 111 23.49 -6.95 4.36
CA LEU A 111 24.57 -7.39 5.24
C LEU A 111 24.18 -8.62 6.06
N ILE A 112 23.20 -8.53 6.96
CA ILE A 112 22.88 -9.61 7.90
C ILE A 112 22.30 -10.83 7.15
N ASN A 113 21.20 -10.67 6.43
CA ASN A 113 20.57 -11.75 5.67
C ASN A 113 21.51 -12.32 4.62
N THR A 114 22.27 -11.46 3.94
CA THR A 114 23.29 -11.92 2.97
C THR A 114 24.36 -12.76 3.67
N ALA A 115 24.89 -12.33 4.81
CA ALA A 115 25.87 -13.11 5.57
C ALA A 115 25.30 -14.48 6.02
N LEU A 116 24.07 -14.51 6.52
CA LEU A 116 23.45 -15.73 7.03
C LEU A 116 22.98 -16.70 5.93
N THR A 117 22.89 -16.26 4.68
CA THR A 117 22.43 -17.07 3.54
C THR A 117 23.53 -17.37 2.50
N LEU A 118 24.70 -16.72 2.59
CA LEU A 118 25.81 -16.90 1.65
C LEU A 118 26.34 -18.35 1.63
N GLY A 119 26.64 -18.88 0.43
CA GLY A 119 27.42 -20.12 0.21
C GLY A 119 26.89 -21.40 0.85
N SER A 120 25.60 -21.43 1.17
CA SER A 120 24.95 -22.54 1.85
C SER A 120 24.35 -23.52 0.84
N SER A 121 25.12 -24.52 0.41
CA SER A 121 24.54 -25.79 -0.07
C SER A 121 24.19 -26.65 1.15
N SER A 122 23.34 -27.67 0.99
CA SER A 122 22.95 -28.64 2.04
C SER A 122 24.11 -29.40 2.70
N THR A 123 25.37 -29.15 2.28
CA THR A 123 26.57 -29.87 2.70
C THR A 123 27.54 -29.05 3.56
N ARG A 124 27.29 -27.75 3.79
CA ARG A 124 28.13 -26.91 4.66
C ARG A 124 27.40 -26.50 5.94
N PRO A 125 27.96 -26.76 7.13
CA PRO A 125 27.36 -26.34 8.40
C PRO A 125 27.38 -24.81 8.55
N SER A 126 26.35 -24.27 9.21
CA SER A 126 26.25 -22.84 9.55
C SER A 126 27.45 -22.41 10.41
N ILE A 127 28.01 -21.24 10.11
CA ILE A 127 29.09 -20.63 10.92
C ILE A 127 28.60 -20.14 12.29
N LEU A 128 27.28 -20.04 12.49
CA LEU A 128 26.66 -19.61 13.74
C LEU A 128 25.86 -20.74 14.39
N SER A 129 26.04 -20.87 15.70
CA SER A 129 25.27 -21.77 16.55
C SER A 129 23.92 -21.17 16.93
N VAL A 130 22.88 -21.99 16.96
CA VAL A 130 21.55 -21.63 17.43
C VAL A 130 21.26 -22.43 18.70
N SER A 131 20.70 -21.77 19.72
CA SER A 131 20.24 -22.45 20.94
C SER A 131 18.93 -21.86 21.44
N ARG A 132 18.08 -22.70 22.04
CA ARG A 132 16.84 -22.25 22.68
C ARG A 132 17.10 -21.74 24.09
N SER A 133 16.60 -20.55 24.40
CA SER A 133 16.73 -19.93 25.71
C SER A 133 15.71 -20.47 26.72
N SER A 134 15.91 -20.16 28.00
CA SER A 134 14.93 -20.45 29.07
C SER A 134 13.60 -19.69 28.90
N GLN A 135 13.61 -18.61 28.11
CA GLN A 135 12.42 -17.84 27.74
C GLN A 135 11.73 -18.39 26.48
N GLY A 136 12.28 -19.45 25.87
CA GLY A 136 11.68 -20.18 24.76
C GLY A 136 12.04 -19.69 23.36
N PHE A 137 12.73 -18.55 23.23
CA PHE A 137 13.22 -18.07 21.93
C PHE A 137 14.52 -18.75 21.49
N LEU A 138 14.75 -18.81 20.19
CA LEU A 138 16.01 -19.21 19.58
C LEU A 138 16.96 -18.01 19.50
N ALA A 139 18.18 -18.18 19.99
CA ALA A 139 19.19 -17.14 20.01
C ALA A 139 20.28 -17.40 18.96
N ILE A 140 20.58 -16.38 18.15
CA ILE A 140 21.68 -16.37 17.17
C ILE A 140 22.68 -15.28 17.60
N PRO A 141 23.84 -15.62 18.20
CA PRO A 141 24.85 -14.63 18.54
C PRO A 141 25.52 -14.10 17.26
N LEU A 142 25.65 -12.78 17.13
CA LEU A 142 26.30 -12.14 15.99
C LEU A 142 27.70 -11.62 16.35
N CYS A 143 27.87 -11.12 17.57
CA CYS A 143 29.13 -10.59 18.08
C CYS A 143 29.13 -10.68 19.61
N VAL A 144 30.22 -11.17 20.20
CA VAL A 144 30.38 -11.27 21.66
C VAL A 144 31.74 -10.73 22.09
N LEU A 145 31.72 -9.66 22.89
CA LEU A 145 32.89 -9.06 23.52
C LEU A 145 32.72 -9.15 25.03
N LEU A 146 33.75 -9.70 25.70
CA LEU A 146 33.76 -9.91 27.14
C LEU A 146 34.95 -9.20 27.77
N GLU A 147 34.74 -8.66 28.97
CA GLU A 147 35.79 -8.10 29.82
C GLU A 147 35.71 -8.77 31.19
N ASP A 148 36.78 -9.44 31.62
CA ASP A 148 36.85 -10.23 32.86
C ASP A 148 35.68 -11.22 33.06
N GLY A 149 35.25 -11.87 31.97
CA GLY A 149 34.13 -12.83 31.99
C GLY A 149 32.74 -12.20 32.06
N LYS A 150 32.64 -10.86 32.01
CA LYS A 150 31.37 -10.12 31.96
C LYS A 150 31.09 -9.63 30.54
N ILE A 151 29.82 -9.41 30.23
CA ILE A 151 29.41 -8.83 28.96
C ILE A 151 29.92 -7.39 28.88
N ASP A 152 30.85 -7.13 27.97
CA ASP A 152 31.23 -5.78 27.56
C ASP A 152 30.22 -5.33 26.48
N GLU A 153 30.12 -6.10 25.40
CA GLU A 153 29.13 -5.90 24.34
C GLU A 153 28.64 -7.23 23.77
N LEU A 154 27.35 -7.35 23.50
CA LEU A 154 26.75 -8.55 22.90
C LEU A 154 25.69 -8.16 21.88
N PHE A 155 25.83 -8.67 20.65
CA PHE A 155 24.79 -8.62 19.63
C PHE A 155 24.22 -10.01 19.39
N ARG A 156 22.89 -10.14 19.43
CA ARG A 156 22.21 -11.41 19.12
C ARG A 156 20.81 -11.19 18.56
N ILE A 157 20.36 -12.11 17.72
CA ILE A 157 18.97 -12.17 17.25
C ILE A 157 18.20 -13.12 18.15
N HIS A 158 17.02 -12.71 18.60
CA HIS A 158 16.05 -13.55 19.30
C HIS A 158 14.90 -13.85 18.36
N ILE A 159 14.52 -15.12 18.24
CA ILE A 159 13.46 -15.58 17.34
C ILE A 159 12.49 -16.47 18.11
N TRP A 160 11.25 -16.02 18.22
CA TRP A 160 10.13 -16.81 18.70
C TRP A 160 9.45 -17.46 17.49
N LEU A 161 9.33 -18.78 17.52
CA LEU A 161 8.65 -19.54 16.47
C LEU A 161 7.19 -19.81 16.84
N PRO A 162 6.29 -19.98 15.85
CA PRO A 162 4.91 -20.39 16.09
C PRO A 162 4.81 -21.91 16.33
N ASP A 163 5.69 -22.48 17.15
CA ASP A 163 5.85 -23.91 17.41
C ASP A 163 5.27 -24.34 18.78
N GLY A 164 4.64 -23.41 19.51
CA GLY A 164 4.13 -23.63 20.86
C GLY A 164 5.22 -23.78 21.94
N GLN A 165 6.51 -23.83 21.58
CA GLN A 165 7.60 -23.92 22.53
C GLN A 165 7.87 -22.52 23.11
N ARG A 166 7.39 -22.29 24.34
CA ARG A 166 7.57 -21.04 25.10
C ARG A 166 8.30 -21.32 26.40
N GLY A 167 8.97 -20.29 26.94
CA GLY A 167 9.63 -20.38 28.23
C GLY A 167 8.65 -20.58 29.37
N ASN A 168 9.15 -20.99 30.54
CA ASN A 168 8.31 -21.12 31.72
C ASN A 168 7.79 -19.72 32.14
N PRO A 169 6.47 -19.48 32.10
CA PRO A 169 5.91 -18.16 32.38
C PRO A 169 6.20 -17.69 33.82
N LEU A 170 6.44 -18.61 34.74
CA LEU A 170 6.79 -18.29 36.13
C LEU A 170 8.15 -17.58 36.27
N PHE A 171 9.03 -17.69 35.26
CA PHE A 171 10.36 -17.06 35.23
C PHE A 171 10.51 -16.06 34.08
N ALA A 172 9.40 -15.52 33.56
CA ALA A 172 9.41 -14.64 32.39
C ALA A 172 9.91 -13.21 32.71
N ILE A 173 9.69 -12.73 33.95
CA ILE A 173 10.13 -11.40 34.38
C ILE A 173 11.61 -11.46 34.77
N HIS A 174 12.43 -10.67 34.07
CA HIS A 174 13.88 -10.71 34.23
C HIS A 174 14.51 -9.33 34.00
N SER A 175 15.74 -9.17 34.46
CA SER A 175 16.55 -7.98 34.21
C SER A 175 17.83 -8.34 33.43
N HIS A 176 18.49 -7.33 32.88
CA HIS A 176 19.74 -7.48 32.14
C HIS A 176 20.92 -6.95 32.95
N GLN A 177 22.10 -7.58 32.80
CA GLN A 177 23.34 -7.05 33.41
C GLN A 177 23.73 -5.72 32.78
N THR A 178 23.48 -5.56 31.48
CA THR A 178 23.83 -4.35 30.73
C THR A 178 22.58 -3.59 30.31
N PHE A 179 22.75 -2.33 29.93
CA PHE A 179 21.77 -1.66 29.07
C PHE A 179 21.53 -2.49 27.81
N SER A 180 20.28 -2.55 27.34
CA SER A 180 19.93 -3.20 26.08
C SER A 180 19.15 -2.27 25.16
N HIS A 181 19.50 -2.29 23.88
CA HIS A 181 18.77 -1.68 22.77
C HIS A 181 18.33 -2.79 21.83
N SER A 182 17.06 -2.81 21.43
CA SER A 182 16.52 -3.82 20.52
C SER A 182 15.83 -3.18 19.31
N TRP A 183 15.83 -3.92 18.19
CA TRP A 183 15.16 -3.55 16.93
C TRP A 183 14.37 -4.73 16.40
N VAL A 184 13.07 -4.54 16.18
CA VAL A 184 12.20 -5.60 15.67
C VAL A 184 12.42 -5.78 14.18
N LEU A 185 12.79 -6.98 13.79
CA LEU A 185 13.09 -7.34 12.40
C LEU A 185 11.82 -7.78 11.65
N ALA A 186 10.95 -8.54 12.32
CA ALA A 186 9.68 -9.03 11.80
C ALA A 186 8.75 -9.48 12.94
N GLY A 187 7.43 -9.41 12.73
CA GLY A 187 6.42 -9.81 13.69
C GLY A 187 6.08 -8.74 14.72
N GLU A 188 5.20 -9.10 15.64
CA GLU A 188 4.71 -8.25 16.73
C GLU A 188 5.04 -8.91 18.07
N GLY A 189 5.60 -8.12 18.99
CA GLY A 189 5.82 -8.49 20.39
C GLY A 189 5.40 -7.36 21.31
N ARG A 190 5.08 -7.66 22.56
CA ARG A 190 4.74 -6.66 23.58
C ARG A 190 5.77 -6.69 24.68
N ASP A 191 6.39 -5.55 24.96
CA ASP A 191 7.28 -5.41 26.10
C ASP A 191 6.52 -4.83 27.29
N GLN A 192 6.79 -5.34 28.49
CA GLN A 192 6.18 -4.89 29.72
C GLN A 192 7.24 -4.69 30.80
N THR A 193 7.25 -3.51 31.42
CA THR A 193 8.19 -3.16 32.47
C THR A 193 7.56 -3.23 33.85
N PHE A 194 8.35 -3.59 34.86
CA PHE A 194 7.89 -3.84 36.22
C PHE A 194 8.67 -3.04 37.24
N LYS A 195 7.95 -2.45 38.19
CA LYS A 195 8.56 -1.94 39.42
C LYS A 195 8.49 -3.02 40.48
N THR A 196 9.62 -3.28 41.12
CA THR A 196 9.74 -4.28 42.19
C THR A 196 9.98 -3.62 43.53
N GLU A 197 9.20 -4.01 44.54
CA GLU A 197 9.38 -3.56 45.92
C GLU A 197 9.61 -4.75 46.84
N ARG A 198 10.68 -4.71 47.64
CA ARG A 198 11.00 -5.77 48.61
C ARG A 198 10.01 -5.75 49.76
N CYS A 199 9.53 -6.93 50.13
CA CYS A 199 8.55 -7.07 51.19
C CYS A 199 9.02 -8.11 52.22
N LYS A 200 8.81 -7.81 53.51
CA LYS A 200 9.15 -8.70 54.63
C LYS A 200 7.97 -9.57 55.09
N ASP A 201 6.75 -9.23 54.68
CA ASP A 201 5.56 -10.01 54.94
C ASP A 201 5.54 -11.24 54.00
N GLN A 202 5.08 -12.40 54.46
CA GLN A 202 5.03 -13.63 53.65
C GLN A 202 3.75 -13.75 52.80
N MET A 203 2.68 -13.02 53.17
CA MET A 203 1.37 -13.13 52.51
C MET A 203 1.19 -12.16 51.34
N ILE A 204 1.93 -11.06 51.32
CA ILE A 204 1.86 -9.97 50.32
C ILE A 204 2.72 -10.23 49.06
N PRO A 205 3.92 -10.83 49.12
CA PRO A 205 4.81 -10.93 47.97
C PRO A 205 4.25 -11.79 46.85
N THR A 206 4.45 -11.31 45.62
CA THR A 206 4.06 -12.00 44.38
C THR A 206 5.13 -12.98 43.90
N HIS A 207 6.41 -12.70 44.14
CA HIS A 207 7.56 -13.43 43.59
C HIS A 207 8.73 -13.48 44.59
N ALA A 208 9.73 -14.31 44.31
CA ALA A 208 11.07 -14.24 44.92
C ALA A 208 12.12 -13.83 43.87
N GLU A 209 13.21 -13.19 44.30
CA GLU A 209 14.37 -12.91 43.44
C GLU A 209 15.28 -14.14 43.32
N TYR A 210 15.70 -14.43 42.10
CA TYR A 210 16.63 -15.51 41.78
C TYR A 210 17.95 -14.94 41.24
N SER A 211 19.05 -15.54 41.70
CA SER A 211 20.38 -15.38 41.12
C SER A 211 20.53 -16.24 39.86
N LEU A 212 21.32 -15.79 38.89
CA LEU A 212 21.52 -16.48 37.61
C LEU A 212 22.97 -16.98 37.50
N ALA A 213 23.13 -18.25 37.09
CA ALA A 213 24.41 -18.87 36.77
C ALA A 213 24.34 -19.62 35.43
N TRP A 214 25.46 -19.71 34.74
CA TRP A 214 25.59 -20.35 33.42
C TRP A 214 26.59 -21.49 33.46
N SER A 215 26.33 -22.54 32.69
CA SER A 215 27.24 -23.66 32.50
C SER A 215 27.54 -23.92 31.04
N ASP A 216 28.82 -24.12 30.71
CA ASP A 216 29.34 -24.57 29.43
C ASP A 216 29.65 -26.09 29.41
N GLY A 217 29.25 -26.80 30.48
CA GLY A 217 29.59 -28.20 30.72
C GLY A 217 30.90 -28.41 31.49
N ALA A 218 31.75 -27.39 31.62
CA ALA A 218 33.01 -27.45 32.37
C ALA A 218 32.91 -26.76 33.75
N SER A 219 32.24 -25.61 33.84
CA SER A 219 32.00 -24.90 35.11
C SER A 219 30.59 -24.33 35.19
N LEU A 220 30.03 -24.24 36.42
CA LEU A 220 28.81 -23.47 36.71
C LEU A 220 29.21 -22.24 37.53
N ASP A 221 29.10 -21.07 36.92
CA ASP A 221 29.49 -19.81 37.56
C ASP A 221 28.65 -18.63 37.05
N THR A 222 28.90 -17.42 37.58
CA THR A 222 28.18 -16.20 37.23
C THR A 222 28.81 -15.42 36.07
N ASN A 223 29.87 -15.93 35.44
CA ASN A 223 30.46 -15.32 34.26
C ASN A 223 29.65 -15.70 33.02
N TYR A 224 29.54 -14.77 32.08
CA TYR A 224 28.80 -15.02 30.86
C TYR A 224 29.51 -16.07 30.00
N LYS A 225 28.75 -17.09 29.56
CA LYS A 225 29.24 -18.16 28.69
C LYS A 225 28.59 -18.05 27.31
N THR A 226 29.41 -17.75 26.28
CA THR A 226 28.94 -17.57 24.88
C THR A 226 28.24 -18.80 24.32
N HIS A 227 28.77 -20.00 24.58
CA HIS A 227 28.22 -21.28 24.15
C HIS A 227 27.83 -22.12 25.37
N GLN A 228 26.89 -21.62 26.15
CA GLN A 228 26.40 -22.29 27.34
C GLN A 228 25.52 -23.51 26.99
N ASN A 229 25.63 -24.57 27.78
CA ASN A 229 24.81 -25.79 27.71
C ASN A 229 23.58 -25.70 28.63
N SER A 230 23.64 -24.90 29.70
CA SER A 230 22.50 -24.69 30.59
C SER A 230 22.59 -23.37 31.35
N SER A 231 21.46 -22.95 31.90
CA SER A 231 21.36 -21.82 32.84
C SER A 231 20.55 -22.23 34.05
N THR A 232 21.03 -21.92 35.25
CA THR A 232 20.35 -22.21 36.51
C THR A 232 20.00 -20.91 37.22
N VAL A 233 18.73 -20.77 37.59
CA VAL A 233 18.28 -19.72 38.50
C VAL A 233 18.17 -20.30 39.91
N THR A 234 18.70 -19.62 40.92
CA THR A 234 18.68 -20.08 42.32
C THR A 234 18.06 -19.01 43.21
N ASN A 235 17.04 -19.40 43.97
CA ASN A 235 16.27 -18.54 44.86
C ASN A 235 17.18 -17.93 45.92
N THR A 236 17.11 -16.62 46.09
CA THR A 236 17.94 -15.87 47.03
C THR A 236 17.32 -15.76 48.43
N GLY A 237 16.03 -16.07 48.56
CA GLY A 237 15.22 -15.83 49.75
C GLY A 237 14.62 -14.43 49.84
N GLU A 238 14.99 -13.50 48.93
CA GLU A 238 14.42 -12.15 48.89
C GLU A 238 13.04 -12.16 48.23
N LEU A 239 12.01 -11.72 48.96
CA LEU A 239 10.63 -11.69 48.49
C LEU A 239 10.25 -10.30 47.96
N VAL A 240 9.56 -10.26 46.82
CA VAL A 240 9.20 -9.01 46.13
C VAL A 240 7.75 -8.97 45.63
N VAL A 241 7.21 -7.76 45.58
CA VAL A 241 5.99 -7.41 44.85
C VAL A 241 6.40 -6.81 43.52
N ALA A 242 5.98 -7.41 42.41
CA ALA A 242 6.18 -6.87 41.06
C ALA A 242 4.87 -6.28 40.55
N ALA A 243 4.88 -4.99 40.24
CA ALA A 243 3.74 -4.29 39.66
C ALA A 243 4.09 -3.81 38.25
N PRO A 244 3.24 -4.09 37.23
CA PRO A 244 3.48 -3.58 35.89
C PRO A 244 3.39 -2.06 35.86
N THR A 245 4.27 -1.42 35.10
CA THR A 245 4.36 0.05 35.04
C THR A 245 4.07 0.61 33.66
N ALA A 246 4.62 0.00 32.62
CA ALA A 246 4.33 0.35 31.24
C ALA A 246 4.20 -0.92 30.39
N SER A 247 3.48 -0.80 29.28
CA SER A 247 3.41 -1.83 28.25
C SER A 247 3.38 -1.20 26.88
N ALA A 248 4.21 -1.68 25.97
CA ALA A 248 4.33 -1.18 24.61
C ALA A 248 4.33 -2.34 23.61
N ALA A 249 3.54 -2.22 22.55
CA ALA A 249 3.60 -3.14 21.42
C ALA A 249 4.67 -2.66 20.42
N HIS A 250 5.48 -3.58 19.95
CA HIS A 250 6.59 -3.34 19.03
C HIS A 250 6.42 -4.20 17.78
N THR A 251 6.39 -3.55 16.63
CA THR A 251 6.27 -4.17 15.30
C THR A 251 7.54 -3.94 14.50
N ARG A 252 7.64 -4.57 13.32
CA ARG A 252 8.73 -4.37 12.35
C ARG A 252 9.26 -2.91 12.31
N ASP A 253 10.57 -2.77 12.41
CA ASP A 253 11.35 -1.52 12.43
C ASP A 253 11.24 -0.65 13.67
N SER A 254 10.36 -0.98 14.61
CA SER A 254 10.38 -0.32 15.93
C SER A 254 11.64 -0.69 16.73
N SER A 255 12.05 0.24 17.60
CA SER A 255 13.15 0.05 18.54
C SER A 255 12.70 0.21 19.99
N CYS A 256 13.33 -0.51 20.90
CA CYS A 256 13.10 -0.38 22.35
C CYS A 256 14.43 -0.34 23.10
N THR A 257 14.44 0.27 24.29
CA THR A 257 15.59 0.28 25.18
C THR A 257 15.18 -0.15 26.58
N VAL A 258 15.97 -1.00 27.22
CA VAL A 258 15.80 -1.41 28.61
C VAL A 258 17.09 -1.11 29.38
N PRO A 259 17.04 -0.25 30.41
CA PRO A 259 18.14 0.01 31.32
C PRO A 259 18.70 -1.24 32.02
N ALA A 260 19.97 -1.18 32.42
CA ALA A 260 20.60 -2.25 33.20
C ALA A 260 19.86 -2.44 34.54
N GLY A 261 19.54 -3.70 34.88
CA GLY A 261 18.85 -4.05 36.12
C GLY A 261 17.34 -3.81 36.13
N GLU A 262 16.76 -3.23 35.08
CA GLU A 262 15.31 -3.02 35.02
C GLU A 262 14.56 -4.32 34.70
N PHE A 263 13.51 -4.60 35.47
CA PHE A 263 12.70 -5.79 35.27
C PHE A 263 11.71 -5.58 34.13
N HIS A 264 11.76 -6.48 33.15
CA HIS A 264 10.84 -6.49 32.03
C HIS A 264 10.51 -7.92 31.60
N MET A 265 9.57 -8.02 30.67
CA MET A 265 9.17 -9.25 29.99
C MET A 265 8.72 -8.90 28.58
N THR A 266 9.14 -9.72 27.61
CA THR A 266 8.62 -9.67 26.25
C THR A 266 7.61 -10.79 26.03
N GLU A 267 6.37 -10.42 25.71
CA GLU A 267 5.27 -11.32 25.39
C GLU A 267 5.10 -11.44 23.87
N VAL A 268 5.09 -12.70 23.40
CA VAL A 268 4.79 -13.05 22.00
C VAL A 268 3.78 -14.19 22.02
N ALA A 269 2.67 -14.03 21.30
CA ALA A 269 1.62 -15.06 21.32
C ALA A 269 2.15 -16.42 20.83
N PRO A 270 1.63 -17.55 21.36
CA PRO A 270 2.19 -18.88 21.08
C PRO A 270 2.21 -19.29 19.60
N ASP A 271 1.28 -18.75 18.80
CA ASP A 271 1.12 -19.00 17.37
C ASP A 271 1.77 -17.92 16.49
N ARG A 272 2.54 -17.00 17.08
CA ARG A 272 3.19 -15.89 16.36
C ARG A 272 4.68 -16.14 16.19
N PHE A 273 5.17 -15.67 15.05
CA PHE A 273 6.59 -15.48 14.81
C PHE A 273 6.98 -14.06 15.22
N HIS A 274 8.11 -13.91 15.90
CA HIS A 274 8.69 -12.62 16.23
C HIS A 274 10.21 -12.72 16.17
N ALA A 275 10.87 -11.78 15.50
CA ALA A 275 12.32 -11.72 15.40
C ALA A 275 12.81 -10.34 15.78
N THR A 276 13.75 -10.28 16.73
CA THR A 276 14.28 -9.03 17.27
C THR A 276 15.78 -9.11 17.43
N MET A 277 16.49 -8.10 16.96
CA MET A 277 17.93 -7.97 17.17
C MET A 277 18.19 -7.17 18.43
N PHE A 278 19.04 -7.68 19.32
CA PHE A 278 19.42 -7.04 20.57
C PHE A 278 20.90 -6.65 20.57
N PHE A 279 21.17 -5.47 21.11
CA PHE A 279 22.49 -4.96 21.48
C PHE A 279 22.54 -4.72 22.98
N PHE A 280 23.39 -5.47 23.66
CA PHE A 280 23.73 -5.31 25.07
C PHE A 280 25.02 -4.50 25.19
N ASP A 281 24.99 -3.38 25.91
CA ASP A 281 26.08 -2.38 25.95
C ASP A 281 26.41 -2.00 27.40
N SER A 282 27.49 -2.56 27.95
CA SER A 282 27.92 -2.28 29.33
C SER A 282 28.30 -0.81 29.54
N LYS A 283 28.70 -0.10 28.48
CA LYS A 283 29.15 1.30 28.56
C LYS A 283 28.01 2.28 28.84
N ARG A 284 26.76 1.86 28.60
CA ARG A 284 25.54 2.63 28.92
C ARG A 284 24.86 2.18 30.21
N GLY A 285 25.48 1.27 30.95
CA GLY A 285 25.00 0.80 32.24
C GLY A 285 25.36 -0.66 32.46
N PHE A 286 25.83 -0.98 33.67
CA PHE A 286 26.13 -2.34 34.09
C PHE A 286 25.72 -2.57 35.55
N VAL A 287 25.03 -3.67 35.81
CA VAL A 287 24.74 -4.21 37.15
C VAL A 287 25.33 -5.61 37.27
N LYS A 288 25.92 -5.90 38.43
CA LYS A 288 26.58 -7.19 38.67
C LYS A 288 25.58 -8.35 38.65
N ASP A 289 24.45 -8.17 39.34
CA ASP A 289 23.47 -9.22 39.56
C ASP A 289 22.18 -8.92 38.78
N ALA A 290 22.06 -9.45 37.57
CA ALA A 290 20.81 -9.45 36.83
C ALA A 290 19.87 -10.53 37.39
N ARG A 291 18.87 -10.10 38.16
CA ARG A 291 17.93 -10.98 38.83
C ARG A 291 16.80 -11.42 37.90
N VAL A 292 16.26 -12.60 38.17
CA VAL A 292 15.04 -13.14 37.58
C VAL A 292 14.00 -13.25 38.69
N LEU A 293 12.74 -12.96 38.39
CA LEU A 293 11.65 -13.19 39.35
C LEU A 293 11.05 -14.56 39.12
N GLY A 294 10.73 -15.27 40.19
CA GLY A 294 10.17 -16.62 40.15
C GLY A 294 9.25 -16.94 41.32
N PRO A 295 8.78 -18.20 41.43
CA PRO A 295 7.93 -18.65 42.52
C PRO A 295 8.60 -18.46 43.89
N LYS A 296 7.80 -18.31 44.95
CA LYS A 296 8.32 -18.08 46.31
C LYS A 296 9.03 -19.30 46.89
N ASP A 297 8.49 -20.48 46.61
CA ASP A 297 8.86 -21.72 47.30
C ASP A 297 9.82 -22.61 46.49
N GLU A 298 10.05 -22.30 45.22
CA GLU A 298 10.97 -23.05 44.36
C GLU A 298 12.42 -22.69 44.72
N LYS A 299 13.29 -23.69 44.92
CA LYS A 299 14.67 -23.44 45.37
C LYS A 299 15.58 -23.03 44.22
N PHE A 300 15.45 -23.70 43.08
CA PHE A 300 16.21 -23.43 41.87
C PHE A 300 15.48 -24.03 40.68
N SER A 301 15.75 -23.50 39.49
CA SER A 301 15.27 -24.04 38.23
C SER A 301 16.42 -24.06 37.22
N THR A 302 16.59 -25.16 36.49
CA THR A 302 17.66 -25.31 35.49
C THR A 302 17.07 -25.55 34.12
N HIS A 303 17.47 -24.71 33.16
CA HIS A 303 17.12 -24.87 31.75
C HIS A 303 18.31 -25.43 30.99
N ILE A 304 18.11 -26.58 30.33
CA ILE A 304 19.11 -27.20 29.45
C ILE A 304 18.89 -26.66 28.04
N ARG A 305 19.97 -26.19 27.41
CA ARG A 305 19.96 -25.72 26.03
C ARG A 305 20.20 -26.89 25.09
N GLU A 306 19.12 -27.43 24.56
CA GLU A 306 19.21 -28.41 23.48
C GLU A 306 19.65 -27.75 22.16
N GLY A 307 20.27 -28.55 21.28
CA GLY A 307 20.59 -28.11 19.93
C GLY A 307 19.31 -27.73 19.19
N ALA A 308 19.32 -26.59 18.49
CA ALA A 308 18.12 -26.15 17.78
C ALA A 308 17.84 -27.04 16.56
N ASP A 309 16.57 -27.38 16.34
CA ASP A 309 16.08 -28.04 15.12
C ASP A 309 16.24 -27.17 13.86
N PHE A 310 16.67 -25.92 14.03
CA PHE A 310 16.78 -24.92 12.98
C PHE A 310 18.20 -24.36 12.90
N THR A 311 18.67 -24.19 11.68
CA THR A 311 19.90 -23.45 11.37
C THR A 311 19.65 -21.94 11.42
N ALA A 312 20.73 -21.16 11.63
CA ALA A 312 20.65 -19.69 11.58
C ALA A 312 20.13 -19.19 10.21
N ARG A 313 20.43 -19.93 9.14
CA ARG A 313 19.93 -19.65 7.78
C ARG A 313 18.42 -19.77 7.68
N GLU A 314 17.85 -20.91 8.11
CA GLU A 314 16.40 -21.15 8.02
C GLU A 314 15.63 -20.09 8.78
N LEU A 315 16.07 -19.78 10.01
CA LEU A 315 15.45 -18.75 10.83
C LEU A 315 15.54 -17.35 10.19
N CYS A 316 16.67 -17.04 9.55
CA CYS A 316 16.85 -15.77 8.84
C CYS A 316 15.96 -15.68 7.58
N VAL A 317 15.81 -16.79 6.84
CA VAL A 317 14.88 -16.88 5.71
C VAL A 317 13.44 -16.70 6.17
N MET A 318 13.04 -17.32 7.28
CA MET A 318 11.72 -17.11 7.90
C MET A 318 11.48 -15.64 8.27
N ALA A 319 12.42 -15.03 8.99
CA ALA A 319 12.33 -13.62 9.39
C ALA A 319 12.25 -12.69 8.17
N THR A 320 13.07 -12.94 7.15
CA THR A 320 13.06 -12.14 5.90
C THR A 320 11.75 -12.30 5.13
N SER A 321 11.20 -13.52 5.09
CA SER A 321 9.95 -13.81 4.37
C SER A 321 8.77 -13.14 5.05
N LEU A 322 8.67 -13.22 6.39
CA LEU A 322 7.64 -12.51 7.14
C LEU A 322 7.80 -10.99 7.02
N ARG A 323 9.03 -10.48 7.12
CA ARG A 323 9.30 -9.04 6.93
C ARG A 323 8.81 -8.54 5.57
N ASN A 324 9.09 -9.26 4.49
CA ASN A 324 8.64 -8.90 3.15
C ASN A 324 7.11 -8.98 3.03
N TYR A 325 6.49 -10.01 3.64
CA TYR A 325 5.04 -10.12 3.73
C TYR A 325 4.42 -8.88 4.42
N GLU A 326 4.97 -8.46 5.56
CA GLU A 326 4.49 -7.28 6.31
C GLU A 326 4.60 -6.01 5.48
N ILE A 327 5.71 -5.83 4.76
CA ILE A 327 5.91 -4.69 3.83
C ILE A 327 4.84 -4.69 2.73
N PHE A 328 4.56 -5.84 2.12
CA PHE A 328 3.53 -5.91 1.08
C PHE A 328 2.13 -5.68 1.66
N LEU A 329 1.83 -6.21 2.84
CA LEU A 329 0.54 -5.99 3.49
C LEU A 329 0.33 -4.52 3.86
N GLU A 330 1.35 -3.85 4.39
CA GLU A 330 1.32 -2.43 4.72
C GLU A 330 1.16 -1.56 3.48
N LYS A 331 1.98 -1.77 2.44
CA LYS A 331 1.81 -1.09 1.15
C LYS A 331 0.40 -1.29 0.59
N GLY A 332 -0.12 -2.52 0.66
CA GLY A 332 -1.45 -2.81 0.19
C GLY A 332 -2.52 -2.00 0.92
N ARG A 333 -2.41 -1.86 2.25
CA ARG A 333 -3.29 -1.02 3.06
C ARG A 333 -3.15 0.47 2.77
N GLU A 334 -1.92 0.97 2.61
CA GLU A 334 -1.67 2.36 2.24
C GLU A 334 -2.27 2.72 0.88
N HIS A 335 -2.12 1.82 -0.09
CA HIS A 335 -2.76 1.94 -1.39
C HIS A 335 -4.29 1.90 -1.26
N ALA A 336 -4.85 0.97 -0.47
CA ALA A 336 -6.29 0.91 -0.22
C ALA A 336 -6.83 2.19 0.42
N HIS A 337 -6.11 2.75 1.39
CA HIS A 337 -6.47 4.02 2.04
C HIS A 337 -6.49 5.20 1.06
N ARG A 338 -5.62 5.19 0.05
CA ARG A 338 -5.59 6.18 -1.03
C ARG A 338 -6.55 5.87 -2.18
N ALA A 339 -7.39 4.83 -2.04
CA ALA A 339 -8.23 4.30 -3.12
C ALA A 339 -7.44 3.88 -4.39
N GLU A 340 -6.15 3.57 -4.23
CA GLU A 340 -5.24 3.01 -5.23
C GLU A 340 -5.40 1.48 -5.27
N TRP A 341 -6.64 1.04 -5.48
CA TRP A 341 -7.10 -0.30 -5.19
C TRP A 341 -6.33 -1.43 -5.88
N GLU A 342 -5.84 -1.23 -7.09
CA GLU A 342 -5.10 -2.27 -7.80
C GLU A 342 -3.69 -2.48 -7.25
N PHE A 343 -3.02 -1.41 -6.81
CA PHE A 343 -1.78 -1.54 -6.07
C PHE A 343 -2.00 -2.25 -4.74
N SER A 344 -3.13 -1.98 -4.12
CA SER A 344 -3.62 -2.71 -2.97
C SER A 344 -3.75 -4.21 -3.28
N PHE A 345 -4.51 -4.58 -4.32
CA PHE A 345 -4.65 -5.97 -4.79
C PHE A 345 -3.30 -6.62 -5.13
N ASN A 346 -2.43 -5.95 -5.86
CA ASN A 346 -1.10 -6.47 -6.24
C ASN A 346 -0.21 -6.72 -5.03
N SER A 347 -0.21 -5.80 -4.07
CA SER A 347 0.56 -5.94 -2.85
C SER A 347 0.01 -7.09 -1.99
N PHE A 348 -1.31 -7.18 -1.84
CA PHE A 348 -1.96 -8.30 -1.16
C PHE A 348 -1.68 -9.64 -1.85
N ASN A 349 -1.78 -9.73 -3.18
CA ASN A 349 -1.44 -10.95 -3.93
C ASN A 349 0.05 -11.31 -3.80
N SER A 350 0.94 -10.33 -3.74
CA SER A 350 2.37 -10.55 -3.48
C SER A 350 2.60 -11.13 -2.08
N ALA A 351 1.90 -10.61 -1.08
CA ALA A 351 1.91 -11.15 0.28
C ALA A 351 1.35 -12.59 0.33
N LEU A 352 0.25 -12.86 -0.38
CA LEU A 352 -0.34 -14.19 -0.51
C LEU A 352 0.64 -15.19 -1.15
N ASN A 353 1.26 -14.80 -2.27
CA ASN A 353 2.22 -15.63 -2.98
C ASN A 353 3.44 -15.98 -2.12
N LEU A 354 3.92 -15.06 -1.27
CA LEU A 354 4.99 -15.38 -0.31
C LEU A 354 4.54 -16.49 0.67
N CYS A 355 3.31 -16.45 1.16
CA CYS A 355 2.76 -17.47 2.05
C CYS A 355 2.55 -18.84 1.35
N GLU A 356 2.44 -18.86 0.02
CA GLU A 356 2.19 -20.07 -0.77
C GLU A 356 3.46 -20.72 -1.29
N THR A 357 4.46 -19.91 -1.66
CA THR A 357 5.66 -20.37 -2.38
C THR A 357 6.89 -20.48 -1.50
N THR A 358 6.90 -19.84 -0.33
CA THR A 358 8.05 -19.89 0.59
C THR A 358 7.97 -21.16 1.44
N GLU A 359 9.00 -22.00 1.33
CA GLU A 359 9.17 -23.16 2.21
C GLU A 359 9.27 -22.74 3.68
N ASN A 360 8.54 -23.43 4.56
CA ASN A 360 8.48 -23.16 6.00
C ASN A 360 8.09 -21.71 6.36
N PHE A 361 7.22 -21.06 5.58
CA PHE A 361 6.71 -19.72 5.93
C PHE A 361 6.03 -19.73 7.32
N PRO A 362 6.41 -18.84 8.25
CA PRO A 362 5.90 -18.88 9.62
C PRO A 362 4.39 -18.71 9.71
N ASN A 363 3.69 -19.72 10.21
CA ASN A 363 2.22 -19.74 10.35
C ASN A 363 1.51 -19.24 9.07
N ALA A 364 1.82 -19.87 7.93
CA ALA A 364 1.30 -19.45 6.62
C ALA A 364 -0.24 -19.35 6.60
N SER A 365 -0.95 -20.28 7.26
CA SER A 365 -2.42 -20.26 7.32
C SER A 365 -2.96 -18.95 7.90
N PHE A 366 -2.43 -18.50 9.03
CA PHE A 366 -2.85 -17.25 9.65
C PHE A 366 -2.60 -16.03 8.73
N HIS A 367 -1.42 -15.96 8.12
CA HIS A 367 -1.06 -14.84 7.26
C HIS A 367 -1.89 -14.82 5.98
N LYS A 368 -2.17 -16.00 5.37
CA LYS A 368 -3.12 -16.11 4.26
C LYS A 368 -4.50 -15.58 4.64
N SER A 369 -4.99 -15.93 5.83
CA SER A 369 -6.28 -15.44 6.32
C SER A 369 -6.33 -13.92 6.43
N LEU A 370 -5.27 -13.28 6.93
CA LEU A 370 -5.20 -11.81 6.97
C LEU A 370 -5.28 -11.20 5.57
N VAL A 371 -4.52 -11.75 4.60
CA VAL A 371 -4.53 -11.25 3.22
C VAL A 371 -5.89 -11.44 2.57
N PHE A 372 -6.53 -12.60 2.73
CA PHE A 372 -7.89 -12.83 2.25
C PHE A 372 -8.89 -11.84 2.88
N GLY A 373 -8.69 -11.46 4.15
CA GLY A 373 -9.47 -10.42 4.79
C GLY A 373 -9.38 -9.07 4.09
N GLU A 374 -8.17 -8.63 3.76
CA GLU A 374 -7.93 -7.37 3.04
C GLU A 374 -8.46 -7.40 1.60
N LEU A 375 -8.27 -8.53 0.90
CA LEU A 375 -8.84 -8.76 -0.44
C LEU A 375 -10.37 -8.75 -0.40
N GLY A 376 -10.97 -9.33 0.64
CA GLY A 376 -12.40 -9.36 0.85
C GLY A 376 -12.99 -7.96 1.05
N ASN A 377 -12.40 -7.17 1.94
CA ASN A 377 -12.79 -5.79 2.16
C ASN A 377 -12.63 -4.95 0.87
N SER A 378 -11.52 -5.12 0.15
CA SER A 378 -11.28 -4.40 -1.10
C SER A 378 -12.32 -4.76 -2.15
N ASN A 379 -12.65 -6.04 -2.36
CA ASN A 379 -13.68 -6.45 -3.31
C ASN A 379 -15.07 -5.90 -2.97
N ARG A 380 -15.42 -5.83 -1.68
CA ARG A 380 -16.69 -5.24 -1.24
C ARG A 380 -16.83 -3.79 -1.69
N GLN A 381 -15.77 -2.99 -1.58
CA GLN A 381 -15.76 -1.58 -1.99
C GLN A 381 -15.95 -1.36 -3.51
N PHE A 382 -15.84 -2.42 -4.31
CA PHE A 382 -16.09 -2.40 -5.77
C PHE A 382 -17.45 -2.99 -6.15
N GLY A 383 -18.30 -3.35 -5.18
CA GLY A 383 -19.51 -4.11 -5.46
C GLY A 383 -19.25 -5.55 -5.90
N ARG A 384 -18.01 -6.06 -5.83
CA ARG A 384 -17.64 -7.45 -6.17
C ARG A 384 -17.99 -8.40 -5.01
N TYR A 385 -19.26 -8.43 -4.62
CA TYR A 385 -19.70 -9.06 -3.38
C TYR A 385 -19.46 -10.57 -3.31
N GLU A 386 -19.60 -11.30 -4.42
CA GLU A 386 -19.29 -12.74 -4.44
C GLU A 386 -17.80 -13.00 -4.16
N GLN A 387 -16.90 -12.24 -4.80
CA GLN A 387 -15.46 -12.36 -4.55
C GLN A 387 -15.11 -11.92 -3.12
N ALA A 388 -15.78 -10.89 -2.61
CA ALA A 388 -15.64 -10.44 -1.23
C ALA A 388 -16.03 -11.54 -0.23
N LYS A 389 -17.20 -12.15 -0.44
CA LYS A 389 -17.72 -13.26 0.36
C LYS A 389 -16.74 -14.43 0.38
N ASP A 390 -16.32 -14.91 -0.79
CA ASP A 390 -15.40 -16.05 -0.91
C ASP A 390 -14.06 -15.78 -0.20
N CYS A 391 -13.53 -14.56 -0.31
CA CYS A 391 -12.30 -14.17 0.39
C CYS A 391 -12.51 -14.12 1.91
N LEU A 392 -13.60 -13.51 2.38
CA LEU A 392 -13.88 -13.38 3.82
C LEU A 392 -14.18 -14.73 4.50
N GLU A 393 -14.86 -15.65 3.81
CA GLU A 393 -15.08 -17.02 4.30
C GLU A 393 -13.76 -17.80 4.41
N LYS A 394 -12.88 -17.69 3.41
CA LYS A 394 -11.52 -18.23 3.49
C LYS A 394 -10.74 -17.61 4.64
N ALA A 395 -10.83 -16.30 4.82
CA ALA A 395 -10.17 -15.58 5.89
C ALA A 395 -10.58 -16.15 7.26
N LEU A 396 -11.88 -16.25 7.53
CA LEU A 396 -12.45 -16.76 8.78
C LEU A 396 -12.06 -18.22 9.06
N SER A 397 -11.97 -19.07 8.03
CA SER A 397 -11.62 -20.48 8.20
C SER A 397 -10.22 -20.72 8.81
N GLY A 398 -9.29 -19.77 8.64
CA GLY A 398 -7.90 -19.88 9.10
C GLY A 398 -7.57 -19.07 10.36
N ILE A 399 -8.57 -18.51 11.05
CA ILE A 399 -8.38 -17.76 12.30
C ILE A 399 -9.28 -18.26 13.43
N GLY A 400 -8.73 -18.29 14.65
CA GLY A 400 -9.51 -18.57 15.86
C GLY A 400 -10.36 -17.37 16.31
N LEU A 401 -11.06 -17.53 17.44
CA LEU A 401 -11.86 -16.48 18.08
C LEU A 401 -10.96 -15.38 18.68
N ASN A 402 -10.67 -14.35 17.89
CA ASN A 402 -9.82 -13.22 18.29
C ASN A 402 -10.32 -11.89 17.67
N LEU A 403 -9.60 -10.79 17.91
CA LEU A 403 -9.99 -9.47 17.39
C LEU A 403 -10.09 -9.42 15.85
N GLN A 404 -9.33 -10.24 15.12
CA GLN A 404 -9.43 -10.31 13.66
C GLN A 404 -10.71 -11.03 13.22
N HIS A 405 -11.14 -12.06 13.96
CA HIS A 405 -12.42 -12.72 13.73
C HIS A 405 -13.55 -11.71 13.81
N VAL A 406 -13.61 -10.91 14.88
CA VAL A 406 -14.63 -9.87 15.06
C VAL A 406 -14.65 -8.88 13.90
N LYS A 407 -13.50 -8.53 13.32
CA LYS A 407 -13.46 -7.65 12.15
C LYS A 407 -14.02 -8.35 10.92
N LEU A 408 -13.58 -9.57 10.64
CA LEU A 408 -13.91 -10.31 9.42
C LEU A 408 -15.36 -10.79 9.38
N SER A 409 -15.92 -11.29 10.49
CA SER A 409 -17.34 -11.66 10.54
C SER A 409 -18.24 -10.43 10.38
N GLY A 410 -17.81 -9.28 10.91
CA GLY A 410 -18.46 -8.00 10.65
C GLY A 410 -18.46 -7.57 9.18
N GLU A 411 -17.32 -7.69 8.48
CA GLU A 411 -17.27 -7.38 7.04
C GLU A 411 -18.12 -8.37 6.23
N LEU A 412 -18.07 -9.66 6.57
CA LEU A 412 -18.86 -10.70 5.89
C LEU A 412 -20.36 -10.45 6.07
N GLY A 413 -20.80 -10.05 7.27
CA GLY A 413 -22.18 -9.67 7.51
C GLY A 413 -22.63 -8.47 6.66
N VAL A 414 -21.76 -7.47 6.45
CA VAL A 414 -22.06 -6.35 5.54
C VAL A 414 -22.19 -6.83 4.10
N VAL A 415 -21.30 -7.71 3.64
CA VAL A 415 -21.38 -8.31 2.31
C VAL A 415 -22.71 -9.06 2.12
N PHE A 416 -23.08 -9.95 3.05
CA PHE A 416 -24.36 -10.65 2.98
C PHE A 416 -25.56 -9.71 2.96
N ARG A 417 -25.53 -8.64 3.76
CA ARG A 417 -26.60 -7.64 3.79
C ARG A 417 -26.74 -6.92 2.44
N HIS A 418 -25.64 -6.54 1.81
CA HIS A 418 -25.64 -5.90 0.49
C HIS A 418 -26.08 -6.85 -0.63
N MET A 419 -25.89 -8.16 -0.44
CA MET A 419 -26.42 -9.22 -1.29
C MET A 419 -27.89 -9.60 -1.00
N ASP A 420 -28.58 -8.88 -0.12
CA ASP A 420 -29.97 -9.16 0.32
C ASP A 420 -30.13 -10.53 1.04
N ARG A 421 -29.03 -11.11 1.54
CA ARG A 421 -29.00 -12.36 2.32
C ARG A 421 -29.12 -12.06 3.82
N LEU A 422 -30.27 -11.54 4.23
CA LEU A 422 -30.47 -10.96 5.57
C LEU A 422 -30.24 -11.96 6.73
N GLU A 423 -30.66 -13.22 6.59
CA GLU A 423 -30.44 -14.23 7.63
C GLU A 423 -28.95 -14.62 7.78
N ASP A 424 -28.21 -14.66 6.67
CA ASP A 424 -26.76 -14.89 6.71
C ASP A 424 -26.03 -13.70 7.34
N ALA A 425 -26.46 -12.48 7.00
CA ALA A 425 -25.96 -11.26 7.62
C ALA A 425 -26.22 -11.25 9.13
N LYS A 426 -27.42 -11.62 9.57
CA LYS A 426 -27.79 -11.73 10.98
C LYS A 426 -26.86 -12.68 11.72
N ARG A 427 -26.68 -13.90 11.21
CA ARG A 427 -25.77 -14.90 11.82
C ARG A 427 -24.34 -14.39 11.93
N ALA A 428 -23.81 -13.74 10.88
CA ALA A 428 -22.47 -13.18 10.90
C ALA A 428 -22.31 -12.03 11.91
N PHE A 429 -23.31 -11.17 12.06
CA PHE A 429 -23.29 -10.10 13.07
C PHE A 429 -23.52 -10.61 14.50
N GLU A 430 -24.29 -11.68 14.70
CA GLU A 430 -24.44 -12.35 16.00
C GLU A 430 -23.12 -12.97 16.44
N ASP A 431 -22.44 -13.69 15.53
CA ASP A 431 -21.08 -14.18 15.75
C ASP A 431 -20.11 -13.05 16.11
N GLN A 432 -20.14 -11.95 15.34
CA GLN A 432 -19.34 -10.75 15.63
C GLN A 432 -19.61 -10.22 17.05
N TYR A 433 -20.87 -10.07 17.43
CA TYR A 433 -21.27 -9.49 18.71
C TYR A 433 -20.89 -10.39 19.89
N ASN A 434 -21.15 -11.69 19.78
CA ASN A 434 -20.86 -12.67 20.82
C ASN A 434 -19.35 -12.81 21.03
N THR A 435 -18.58 -12.91 19.94
CA THR A 435 -17.11 -12.95 20.01
C THR A 435 -16.56 -11.65 20.58
N ALA A 436 -17.08 -10.49 20.18
CA ALA A 436 -16.65 -9.20 20.74
C ALA A 436 -16.94 -9.09 22.24
N LYS A 437 -18.09 -9.57 22.72
CA LYS A 437 -18.40 -9.60 24.16
C LYS A 437 -17.48 -10.53 24.93
N HIS A 438 -17.22 -11.73 24.41
CA HIS A 438 -16.30 -12.69 25.02
C HIS A 438 -14.88 -12.11 25.15
N LEU A 439 -14.45 -11.31 24.18
CA LEU A 439 -13.14 -10.63 24.19
C LEU A 439 -13.15 -9.26 24.89
N GLU A 440 -14.26 -8.88 25.52
CA GLU A 440 -14.46 -7.55 26.14
C GLU A 440 -14.14 -6.37 25.20
N TYR A 441 -14.32 -6.59 23.89
CA TYR A 441 -13.98 -5.63 22.85
C TYR A 441 -15.17 -4.75 22.49
N ASP A 442 -15.39 -3.71 23.29
CA ASP A 442 -16.55 -2.81 23.19
C ASP A 442 -16.71 -2.16 21.81
N GLN A 443 -15.62 -1.85 21.11
CA GLN A 443 -15.67 -1.28 19.76
C GLN A 443 -16.32 -2.25 18.76
N GLY A 444 -15.93 -3.52 18.80
CA GLY A 444 -16.51 -4.57 17.97
C GLY A 444 -17.98 -4.81 18.29
N ALA A 445 -18.31 -4.91 19.59
CA ALA A 445 -19.69 -5.10 20.05
C ALA A 445 -20.59 -3.93 19.64
N CYS A 446 -20.07 -2.70 19.73
CA CYS A 446 -20.75 -1.49 19.28
C CYS A 446 -21.04 -1.58 17.77
N ARG A 447 -20.08 -1.95 16.93
CA ARG A 447 -20.34 -2.08 15.48
C ARG A 447 -21.39 -3.16 15.18
N ALA A 448 -21.26 -4.32 15.81
CA ALA A 448 -22.13 -5.47 15.57
C ALA A 448 -23.59 -5.20 15.95
N ILE A 449 -23.85 -4.61 17.12
CA ILE A 449 -25.23 -4.35 17.57
C ILE A 449 -25.97 -3.36 16.68
N GLY A 450 -25.25 -2.36 16.15
CA GLY A 450 -25.83 -1.42 15.19
C GLY A 450 -26.15 -2.05 13.83
N ASN A 451 -25.43 -3.10 13.43
CA ASN A 451 -25.70 -3.85 12.22
C ASN A 451 -26.83 -4.88 12.43
N LEU A 452 -26.88 -5.55 13.58
CA LEU A 452 -28.02 -6.39 13.96
C LEU A 452 -29.32 -5.61 13.98
N GLY A 453 -29.32 -4.41 14.57
CA GLY A 453 -30.48 -3.54 14.57
C GLY A 453 -30.94 -3.17 13.15
N MET A 454 -29.99 -2.94 12.23
CA MET A 454 -30.33 -2.67 10.83
C MET A 454 -30.92 -3.91 10.12
N VAL A 455 -30.35 -5.09 10.33
CA VAL A 455 -30.86 -6.33 9.73
C VAL A 455 -32.25 -6.66 10.27
N ASN A 456 -32.49 -6.52 11.58
CA ASN A 456 -33.82 -6.71 12.17
C ASN A 456 -34.83 -5.68 11.67
N TYR A 457 -34.41 -4.42 11.42
CA TYR A 457 -35.26 -3.44 10.73
C TYR A 457 -35.61 -3.90 9.31
N GLN A 458 -34.63 -4.37 8.52
CA GLN A 458 -34.89 -4.84 7.15
C GLN A 458 -35.82 -6.07 7.13
N LEU A 459 -35.62 -7.01 8.04
CA LEU A 459 -36.50 -8.16 8.24
C LEU A 459 -37.92 -7.71 8.64
N SER A 460 -38.05 -6.77 9.58
CA SER A 460 -39.36 -6.24 9.99
C SER A 460 -40.12 -5.58 8.85
N GLN A 461 -39.44 -4.88 7.96
CA GLN A 461 -40.05 -4.31 6.76
C GLN A 461 -40.50 -5.39 5.77
N ALA A 462 -39.75 -6.50 5.65
CA ALA A 462 -40.06 -7.59 4.72
C ALA A 462 -41.26 -8.45 5.18
N VAL A 463 -41.40 -8.69 6.49
CA VAL A 463 -42.47 -9.54 7.06
C VAL A 463 -43.56 -8.76 7.81
N HIS A 464 -43.45 -7.44 7.89
CA HIS A 464 -44.35 -6.53 8.62
C HIS A 464 -44.52 -6.88 10.12
N ASP A 465 -43.39 -7.13 10.80
CA ASP A 465 -43.35 -7.56 12.20
C ASP A 465 -42.99 -6.39 13.14
N GLY A 466 -43.91 -6.04 14.03
CA GLY A 466 -43.71 -4.98 15.02
C GLY A 466 -42.69 -5.31 16.12
N GLU A 467 -42.59 -6.58 16.52
CA GLU A 467 -41.63 -7.01 17.56
C GLU A 467 -40.19 -6.92 17.04
N LEU A 468 -39.97 -7.31 15.78
CA LEU A 468 -38.68 -7.13 15.12
C LEU A 468 -38.30 -5.66 14.96
N LEU A 469 -39.29 -4.79 14.71
CA LEU A 469 -39.07 -3.34 14.64
C LEU A 469 -38.68 -2.76 16.01
N ASP A 470 -39.34 -3.17 17.09
CA ASP A 470 -39.00 -2.72 18.44
C ASP A 470 -37.61 -3.23 18.88
N LEU A 471 -37.26 -4.48 18.55
CA LEU A 471 -35.92 -5.03 18.76
C LEU A 471 -34.86 -4.23 17.99
N ALA A 472 -35.14 -3.86 16.73
CA ALA A 472 -34.25 -3.01 15.95
C ALA A 472 -34.00 -1.65 16.63
N ILE A 473 -35.06 -1.00 17.12
CA ILE A 473 -34.96 0.28 17.85
C ILE A 473 -34.12 0.12 19.12
N GLU A 474 -34.30 -0.95 19.89
CA GLU A 474 -33.51 -1.22 21.08
C GLU A 474 -32.01 -1.36 20.76
N GLN A 475 -31.69 -2.18 19.77
CA GLN A 475 -30.30 -2.46 19.36
C GLN A 475 -29.61 -1.21 18.77
N LEU A 476 -30.32 -0.42 17.97
CA LEU A 476 -29.80 0.84 17.44
C LEU A 476 -29.66 1.91 18.55
N SER A 477 -30.53 1.90 19.56
CA SER A 477 -30.37 2.76 20.74
C SER A 477 -29.16 2.34 21.59
N GLU A 478 -28.91 1.04 21.73
CA GLU A 478 -27.69 0.51 22.36
C GLU A 478 -26.43 0.95 21.60
N ARG A 479 -26.44 0.90 20.27
CA ARG A 479 -25.35 1.41 19.42
C ARG A 479 -24.99 2.85 19.77
N VAL A 480 -25.98 3.74 19.82
CA VAL A 480 -25.76 5.17 20.15
C VAL A 480 -25.18 5.33 21.55
N ARG A 481 -25.74 4.65 22.55
CA ARG A 481 -25.22 4.69 23.93
C ARG A 481 -23.77 4.21 24.03
N ARG A 482 -23.44 3.09 23.38
CA ARG A 482 -22.06 2.55 23.37
C ARG A 482 -21.09 3.48 22.66
N ALA A 483 -21.49 4.07 21.54
CA ALA A 483 -20.65 5.03 20.81
C ALA A 483 -20.32 6.27 21.66
N ARG A 484 -21.33 6.83 22.36
CA ARG A 484 -21.12 7.92 23.32
C ARG A 484 -20.18 7.54 24.47
N ARG A 485 -20.35 6.35 25.04
CA ARG A 485 -19.45 5.83 26.09
C ARG A 485 -18.00 5.70 25.59
N LEU A 486 -17.80 5.23 24.36
CA LEU A 486 -16.46 5.14 23.76
C LEU A 486 -15.81 6.53 23.59
N ILE A 487 -16.59 7.55 23.21
CA ILE A 487 -16.11 8.94 23.15
C ILE A 487 -15.68 9.44 24.54
N ASP A 488 -16.47 9.16 25.57
CA ASP A 488 -16.16 9.58 26.93
C ASP A 488 -14.93 8.88 27.51
N ILE A 489 -14.75 7.59 27.21
CA ILE A 489 -13.54 6.83 27.56
C ILE A 489 -12.33 7.45 26.87
N ALA A 490 -12.37 7.64 25.54
CA ALA A 490 -11.25 8.19 24.79
C ALA A 490 -10.86 9.61 25.24
N LYS A 491 -11.81 10.42 25.73
CA LYS A 491 -11.50 11.74 26.30
C LYS A 491 -10.79 11.68 27.64
N ARG A 492 -10.98 10.61 28.42
CA ARG A 492 -10.40 10.42 29.76
C ARG A 492 -9.07 9.69 29.74
N GLU A 493 -8.79 8.93 28.67
CA GLU A 493 -7.53 8.23 28.49
C GLU A 493 -6.36 9.19 28.23
N GLU A 494 -5.27 9.03 28.99
CA GLU A 494 -3.96 9.67 28.75
C GLU A 494 -3.20 8.92 27.64
N THR A 495 -3.75 8.87 26.44
CA THR A 495 -3.08 8.31 25.24
C THR A 495 -2.55 9.43 24.33
N ASP A 496 -1.63 9.08 23.41
CA ASP A 496 -1.13 10.03 22.41
C ASP A 496 -2.29 10.72 21.66
N ASN A 497 -2.15 12.02 21.42
CA ASN A 497 -3.22 12.89 20.95
C ASN A 497 -3.80 12.43 19.60
N ARG A 498 -2.97 11.88 18.70
CA ARG A 498 -3.41 11.37 17.39
C ARG A 498 -4.29 10.13 17.52
N ASN A 499 -3.92 9.18 18.38
CA ASN A 499 -4.68 7.96 18.62
C ASN A 499 -6.04 8.26 19.28
N ARG A 500 -6.04 9.22 20.21
CA ARG A 500 -7.26 9.73 20.84
C ARG A 500 -8.20 10.37 19.82
N GLU A 501 -7.71 11.27 18.98
CA GLU A 501 -8.52 11.95 17.97
C GLU A 501 -9.13 10.96 16.97
N GLY A 502 -8.33 10.00 16.49
CA GLY A 502 -8.81 8.94 15.60
C GLY A 502 -9.91 8.08 16.22
N SER A 503 -9.77 7.70 17.49
CA SER A 503 -10.77 6.92 18.23
C SER A 503 -12.08 7.69 18.41
N ILE A 504 -12.00 8.98 18.75
CA ILE A 504 -13.17 9.86 18.87
C ILE A 504 -13.87 10.05 17.51
N LYS A 505 -13.12 10.31 16.43
CA LYS A 505 -13.68 10.45 15.06
C LYS A 505 -14.45 9.19 14.65
N ARG A 506 -13.88 8.01 14.89
CA ARG A 506 -14.53 6.72 14.60
C ARG A 506 -15.80 6.52 15.42
N ALA A 507 -15.76 6.75 16.73
CA ALA A 507 -16.91 6.59 17.61
C ALA A 507 -18.05 7.60 17.29
N ARG A 508 -17.73 8.83 16.90
CA ARG A 508 -18.71 9.82 16.40
C ARG A 508 -19.39 9.39 15.11
N THR A 509 -18.62 8.83 14.17
CA THR A 509 -19.18 8.27 12.92
C THR A 509 -20.17 7.15 13.24
N TRP A 510 -19.82 6.30 14.19
CA TRP A 510 -20.66 5.21 14.68
C TRP A 510 -21.95 5.65 15.39
N GLU A 511 -21.87 6.74 16.16
CA GLU A 511 -23.02 7.40 16.76
C GLU A 511 -23.98 7.93 15.69
N SER A 512 -23.45 8.68 14.71
CA SER A 512 -24.23 9.22 13.58
C SER A 512 -24.91 8.11 12.76
N ILE A 513 -24.20 7.03 12.44
CA ILE A 513 -24.81 5.87 11.74
C ILE A 513 -25.94 5.26 12.57
N GLY A 514 -25.78 5.15 13.89
CA GLY A 514 -26.83 4.67 14.79
C GLY A 514 -28.08 5.56 14.77
N LEU A 515 -27.88 6.87 14.87
CA LEU A 515 -28.96 7.87 14.84
C LEU A 515 -29.69 7.91 13.48
N ASN A 516 -28.95 7.82 12.37
CA ASN A 516 -29.50 7.71 11.02
C ASN A 516 -30.39 6.48 10.86
N ARG A 517 -29.98 5.33 11.40
CA ARG A 517 -30.78 4.10 11.34
C ARG A 517 -31.96 4.13 12.31
N LEU A 518 -31.82 4.79 13.46
CA LEU A 518 -32.94 5.04 14.38
C LEU A 518 -34.03 5.87 13.71
N SER A 519 -33.67 6.88 12.91
CA SER A 519 -34.68 7.67 12.22
C SER A 519 -35.51 6.82 11.26
N LEU A 520 -34.90 5.87 10.55
CA LEU A 520 -35.62 4.89 9.73
C LEU A 520 -36.63 4.08 10.54
N ALA A 521 -36.19 3.53 11.67
CA ALA A 521 -37.02 2.69 12.51
C ALA A 521 -38.17 3.47 13.15
N PHE A 522 -37.93 4.71 13.59
CA PHE A 522 -38.97 5.60 14.09
C PHE A 522 -39.96 6.01 13.00
N THR A 523 -39.50 6.28 11.79
CA THR A 523 -40.39 6.53 10.64
C THR A 523 -41.28 5.32 10.36
N ALA A 524 -40.74 4.10 10.36
CA ALA A 524 -41.52 2.87 10.20
C ALA A 524 -42.55 2.66 11.34
N ARG A 525 -42.21 3.08 12.56
CA ARG A 525 -43.13 3.09 13.72
C ARG A 525 -44.13 4.26 13.71
N ARG A 526 -44.10 5.11 12.68
CA ARG A 526 -44.92 6.34 12.55
C ARG A 526 -44.69 7.37 13.66
N ASP A 527 -43.48 7.42 14.21
CA ASP A 527 -43.03 8.41 15.19
C ASP A 527 -42.16 9.49 14.50
N SER A 528 -42.81 10.37 13.72
CA SER A 528 -42.12 11.40 12.94
C SER A 528 -41.28 12.36 13.79
N LYS A 529 -41.70 12.62 15.04
CA LYS A 529 -40.98 13.49 15.97
C LYS A 529 -39.65 12.86 16.40
N ALA A 530 -39.66 11.59 16.82
CA ALA A 530 -38.42 10.90 17.17
C ALA A 530 -37.51 10.70 15.95
N ALA A 531 -38.10 10.42 14.79
CA ALA A 531 -37.35 10.28 13.53
C ALA A 531 -36.59 11.56 13.16
N LEU A 532 -37.28 12.72 13.19
CA LEU A 532 -36.66 14.02 12.93
C LEU A 532 -35.58 14.38 13.95
N ALA A 533 -35.85 14.13 15.25
CA ALA A 533 -34.88 14.43 16.30
C ALA A 533 -33.58 13.63 16.12
N ALA A 534 -33.69 12.32 15.87
CA ALA A 534 -32.54 11.46 15.66
C ALA A 534 -31.74 11.85 14.40
N ALA A 535 -32.42 12.09 13.28
CA ALA A 535 -31.75 12.45 12.03
C ALA A 535 -31.08 13.84 12.09
N LEU A 536 -31.73 14.82 12.73
CA LEU A 536 -31.15 16.15 12.94
C LEU A 536 -29.91 16.09 13.86
N GLU A 537 -29.96 15.29 14.92
CA GLU A 537 -28.80 15.07 15.79
C GLU A 537 -27.62 14.48 15.01
N SER A 538 -27.87 13.45 14.19
CA SER A 538 -26.87 12.85 13.32
C SER A 538 -26.24 13.86 12.35
N GLN A 539 -27.06 14.71 11.72
CA GLN A 539 -26.59 15.74 10.80
C GLN A 539 -25.69 16.77 11.52
N ASN A 540 -26.05 17.15 12.74
CA ASN A 540 -25.23 18.08 13.53
C ASN A 540 -23.85 17.50 13.87
N LEU A 541 -23.78 16.19 14.18
CA LEU A 541 -22.51 15.50 14.46
C LEU A 541 -21.58 15.44 13.25
N THR A 542 -22.14 15.32 12.05
CA THR A 542 -21.38 15.09 10.81
C THR A 542 -21.07 16.36 10.05
N ARG A 543 -21.60 17.52 10.45
CA ARG A 543 -21.38 18.81 9.79
C ARG A 543 -19.89 19.13 9.57
N THR A 544 -19.03 18.72 10.48
CA THR A 544 -17.57 18.92 10.42
C THR A 544 -16.80 17.65 10.02
N SER A 545 -17.49 16.61 9.54
CA SER A 545 -16.84 15.39 9.05
C SER A 545 -15.99 15.71 7.83
N GLU A 546 -14.76 15.19 7.80
CA GLU A 546 -13.87 15.25 6.64
C GLU A 546 -14.36 14.32 5.51
N ASP A 547 -15.09 13.24 5.86
CA ASP A 547 -15.67 12.30 4.91
C ASP A 547 -16.96 12.86 4.27
N PRO A 548 -16.97 13.15 2.96
CA PRO A 548 -18.13 13.70 2.27
C PRO A 548 -19.30 12.70 2.13
N THR A 549 -19.02 11.40 2.08
CA THR A 549 -20.03 10.34 2.00
C THR A 549 -20.80 10.22 3.31
N VAL A 550 -20.12 10.34 4.46
CA VAL A 550 -20.78 10.40 5.77
C VAL A 550 -21.76 11.57 5.85
N ARG A 551 -21.36 12.77 5.36
CA ARG A 551 -22.22 13.96 5.31
C ARG A 551 -23.42 13.78 4.38
N ALA A 552 -23.19 13.18 3.20
CA ALA A 552 -24.25 12.90 2.23
C ALA A 552 -25.29 11.93 2.82
N MET A 553 -24.85 10.85 3.47
CA MET A 553 -25.75 9.88 4.09
C MET A 553 -26.55 10.50 5.25
N SER A 554 -25.94 11.33 6.12
CA SER A 554 -26.72 12.01 7.17
C SER A 554 -27.75 12.99 6.60
N ARG A 555 -27.43 13.69 5.51
CA ARG A 555 -28.38 14.56 4.80
C ARG A 555 -29.53 13.75 4.22
N PHE A 556 -29.23 12.61 3.60
CA PHE A 556 -30.23 11.69 3.08
C PHE A 556 -31.23 11.26 4.16
N TYR A 557 -30.76 10.75 5.29
CA TYR A 557 -31.66 10.30 6.37
C TYR A 557 -32.45 11.44 7.01
N TYR A 558 -31.88 12.65 7.10
CA TYR A 558 -32.61 13.83 7.56
C TYR A 558 -33.67 14.28 6.56
N GLY A 559 -33.34 14.33 5.26
CA GLY A 559 -34.30 14.59 4.20
C GLY A 559 -35.46 13.59 4.21
N ARG A 560 -35.19 12.30 4.40
CA ARG A 560 -36.23 11.27 4.54
C ARG A 560 -37.13 11.49 5.76
N ALA A 561 -36.55 11.85 6.91
CA ALA A 561 -37.34 12.17 8.10
C ALA A 561 -38.24 13.41 7.89
N LEU A 562 -37.76 14.41 7.15
CA LEU A 562 -38.54 15.58 6.73
C LEU A 562 -39.69 15.19 5.79
N LEU A 563 -39.45 14.29 4.83
CA LEU A 563 -40.52 13.76 3.97
C LEU A 563 -41.62 13.05 4.77
N ALA A 564 -41.24 12.23 5.75
CA ALA A 564 -42.19 11.55 6.63
C ALA A 564 -43.01 12.52 7.50
N ASP A 565 -42.56 13.76 7.65
CA ASP A 565 -43.24 14.87 8.34
C ASP A 565 -43.94 15.84 7.36
N ASN A 566 -44.03 15.50 6.07
CA ASN A 566 -44.61 16.30 4.99
C ASN A 566 -43.89 17.65 4.71
N ARG A 567 -42.58 17.73 4.98
CA ARG A 567 -41.74 18.92 4.76
C ARG A 567 -40.90 18.77 3.49
N THR A 568 -41.58 18.70 2.34
CA THR A 568 -40.99 18.33 1.04
C THR A 568 -39.89 19.26 0.56
N ASP A 569 -40.08 20.58 0.63
CA ASP A 569 -39.09 21.55 0.14
C ASP A 569 -37.79 21.49 0.94
N GLU A 570 -37.90 21.33 2.26
CA GLU A 570 -36.75 21.18 3.14
C GLU A 570 -36.02 19.86 2.91
N ALA A 571 -36.77 18.78 2.63
CA ALA A 571 -36.18 17.50 2.27
C ALA A 571 -35.39 17.59 0.96
N LEU A 572 -35.97 18.21 -0.08
CA LEU A 572 -35.32 18.39 -1.38
C LEU A 572 -34.03 19.21 -1.25
N ALA A 573 -34.02 20.23 -0.39
CA ALA A 573 -32.83 21.00 -0.06
C ALA A 573 -31.72 20.15 0.59
N GLN A 574 -32.07 19.13 1.37
CA GLN A 574 -31.08 18.18 1.90
C GLN A 574 -30.49 17.28 0.81
N PHE A 575 -31.30 16.82 -0.14
CA PHE A 575 -30.87 15.92 -1.21
C PHE A 575 -29.98 16.62 -2.26
N ASN A 576 -30.29 17.88 -2.61
CA ASN A 576 -29.67 18.63 -3.70
C ASN A 576 -28.49 19.49 -3.26
N SER A 577 -27.79 19.11 -2.19
CA SER A 577 -26.68 19.90 -1.68
C SER A 577 -25.51 19.97 -2.66
N SER A 578 -24.94 21.17 -2.86
CA SER A 578 -23.87 21.38 -3.85
C SER A 578 -22.47 21.00 -3.35
N GLY A 579 -21.61 20.58 -4.30
CA GLY A 579 -20.15 20.78 -4.24
C GLY A 579 -19.28 19.70 -3.60
N THR A 580 -19.80 18.54 -3.17
CA THR A 580 -18.94 17.43 -2.66
C THR A 580 -19.46 16.05 -3.11
N CYS A 581 -20.13 15.30 -2.25
CA CYS A 581 -20.79 14.04 -2.57
C CYS A 581 -22.30 14.22 -2.40
N SER A 582 -23.10 13.90 -3.43
CA SER A 582 -24.57 13.96 -3.32
C SER A 582 -25.13 12.71 -2.64
N CYS A 583 -26.36 12.78 -2.14
CA CYS A 583 -27.04 11.61 -1.58
C CYS A 583 -27.12 10.45 -2.58
N ALA A 584 -27.38 10.75 -3.86
CA ALA A 584 -27.43 9.74 -4.90
C ALA A 584 -26.06 9.09 -5.18
N MET A 585 -24.97 9.88 -5.17
CA MET A 585 -23.61 9.34 -5.31
C MET A 585 -23.28 8.38 -4.16
N ALA A 586 -23.54 8.79 -2.92
CA ALA A 586 -23.26 7.98 -1.74
C ALA A 586 -23.99 6.62 -1.79
N LEU A 587 -25.24 6.60 -2.24
CA LEU A 587 -26.00 5.36 -2.44
C LEU A 587 -25.43 4.48 -3.56
N CYS A 588 -24.95 5.08 -4.65
CA CYS A 588 -24.36 4.36 -5.79
C CYS A 588 -22.96 3.79 -5.51
N MET A 589 -22.22 4.32 -4.52
CA MET A 589 -20.90 3.82 -4.14
C MET A 589 -20.94 2.40 -3.55
N GLU A 590 -22.03 2.03 -2.86
CA GLU A 590 -22.23 0.68 -2.32
C GLU A 590 -23.59 0.13 -2.78
N PRO A 591 -23.71 -0.40 -4.02
CA PRO A 591 -25.01 -0.81 -4.54
C PRO A 591 -25.61 -1.94 -3.71
N SER A 592 -26.89 -1.84 -3.41
CA SER A 592 -27.67 -2.88 -2.73
C SER A 592 -29.15 -2.67 -3.05
N ARG A 593 -29.99 -3.67 -2.84
CA ARG A 593 -31.44 -3.54 -3.01
C ARG A 593 -32.03 -2.43 -2.12
N GLU A 594 -31.50 -2.32 -0.90
CA GLU A 594 -31.84 -1.23 0.03
C GLU A 594 -31.54 0.14 -0.59
N HIS A 595 -30.31 0.33 -1.10
CA HIS A 595 -29.92 1.60 -1.70
C HIS A 595 -30.66 1.87 -3.02
N CYS A 596 -31.05 0.85 -3.78
CA CYS A 596 -31.94 1.01 -4.94
C CYS A 596 -33.31 1.55 -4.52
N GLY A 597 -33.90 1.06 -3.44
CA GLY A 597 -35.14 1.62 -2.87
C GLY A 597 -34.98 3.10 -2.48
N TYR A 598 -33.87 3.44 -1.84
CA TYR A 598 -33.53 4.82 -1.48
C TYR A 598 -33.28 5.73 -2.70
N LEU A 599 -32.64 5.22 -3.74
CA LEU A 599 -32.47 5.94 -5.01
C LEU A 599 -33.83 6.17 -5.69
N GLN A 600 -34.74 5.20 -5.66
CA GLN A 600 -36.09 5.34 -6.18
C GLN A 600 -36.85 6.48 -5.47
N GLU A 601 -36.75 6.61 -4.14
CA GLU A 601 -37.33 7.73 -3.40
C GLU A 601 -36.78 9.10 -3.86
N LEU A 602 -35.47 9.19 -4.11
CA LEU A 602 -34.85 10.41 -4.66
C LEU A 602 -35.36 10.74 -6.07
N VAL A 603 -35.55 9.72 -6.92
CA VAL A 603 -36.10 9.86 -8.27
C VAL A 603 -37.56 10.31 -8.25
N GLU A 604 -38.35 9.84 -7.28
CA GLU A 604 -39.76 10.19 -7.11
C GLU A 604 -39.97 11.63 -6.65
N ILE A 605 -39.13 12.11 -5.73
CA ILE A 605 -39.22 13.48 -5.22
C ILE A 605 -38.57 14.52 -6.15
N GLY A 606 -37.92 14.08 -7.23
CA GLY A 606 -37.26 14.96 -8.20
C GLY A 606 -35.93 15.53 -7.71
N ALA A 607 -35.17 14.77 -6.92
CA ALA A 607 -33.81 15.15 -6.55
C ALA A 607 -32.91 15.28 -7.79
N ASP A 608 -31.87 16.11 -7.70
CA ASP A 608 -30.87 16.31 -8.74
C ASP A 608 -29.90 15.12 -8.78
N LEU A 609 -29.95 14.37 -9.89
CA LEU A 609 -29.10 13.22 -10.16
C LEU A 609 -28.01 13.51 -11.20
N ILE A 610 -27.92 14.76 -11.69
CA ILE A 610 -26.97 15.21 -12.70
C ILE A 610 -25.68 15.75 -12.06
N ALA A 611 -25.77 16.24 -10.82
CA ALA A 611 -24.63 16.79 -10.09
C ALA A 611 -23.39 15.88 -10.16
N ALA A 612 -22.22 16.49 -10.27
CA ALA A 612 -20.92 15.85 -10.22
C ALA A 612 -20.16 16.27 -8.96
N ASP A 613 -19.33 15.37 -8.43
CA ASP A 613 -18.46 15.66 -7.30
C ASP A 613 -17.25 16.51 -7.71
N GLU A 614 -16.38 16.81 -6.74
CA GLU A 614 -15.12 17.53 -6.96
C GLU A 614 -14.19 16.80 -7.96
N GLN A 615 -14.38 15.49 -8.14
CA GLN A 615 -13.65 14.64 -9.07
C GLN A 615 -14.37 14.51 -10.43
N GLY A 616 -15.49 15.20 -10.63
CA GLY A 616 -16.30 15.16 -11.83
C GLY A 616 -17.05 13.84 -12.06
N TYR A 617 -17.23 13.02 -11.03
CA TYR A 617 -18.04 11.81 -11.08
C TYR A 617 -19.46 12.09 -10.60
N THR A 618 -20.42 11.53 -11.33
CA THR A 618 -21.85 11.59 -11.05
C THR A 618 -22.31 10.31 -10.35
N ALA A 619 -23.55 10.29 -9.86
CA ALA A 619 -24.17 9.05 -9.37
C ALA A 619 -24.15 7.92 -10.44
N LEU A 620 -24.29 8.28 -11.71
CA LEU A 620 -24.25 7.33 -12.82
C LEU A 620 -22.85 6.71 -12.99
N ASP A 621 -21.78 7.50 -12.82
CA ASP A 621 -20.41 6.99 -12.88
C ASP A 621 -20.19 5.92 -11.79
N TYR A 622 -20.57 6.20 -10.54
CA TYR A 622 -20.45 5.24 -9.44
C TYR A 622 -21.28 3.96 -9.66
N ALA A 623 -22.53 4.10 -10.10
CA ALA A 623 -23.38 2.95 -10.44
C ALA A 623 -22.79 2.10 -11.58
N THR A 624 -22.14 2.75 -12.54
CA THR A 624 -21.47 2.10 -13.68
C THR A 624 -20.20 1.37 -13.25
N PHE A 625 -19.35 2.00 -12.43
CA PHE A 625 -18.12 1.41 -11.89
C PHE A 625 -18.39 0.12 -11.11
N ASN A 626 -19.42 0.14 -10.26
CA ASN A 626 -19.80 -1.03 -9.46
C ASN A 626 -20.58 -2.09 -10.25
N GLY A 627 -20.94 -1.82 -11.51
CA GLY A 627 -21.65 -2.78 -12.37
C GLY A 627 -23.11 -3.02 -11.99
N SER A 628 -23.71 -2.17 -11.14
CA SER A 628 -25.11 -2.30 -10.74
C SER A 628 -26.04 -1.75 -11.82
N LYS A 629 -26.63 -2.65 -12.61
CA LYS A 629 -27.57 -2.26 -13.67
C LYS A 629 -28.82 -1.58 -13.11
N GLU A 630 -29.36 -2.08 -12.00
CA GLU A 630 -30.54 -1.50 -11.36
C GLU A 630 -30.28 -0.06 -10.90
N SER A 631 -29.15 0.19 -10.23
CA SER A 631 -28.78 1.56 -9.82
C SER A 631 -28.56 2.48 -11.02
N GLN A 632 -27.94 1.97 -12.11
CA GLN A 632 -27.79 2.74 -13.35
C GLN A 632 -29.16 3.13 -13.92
N ASP A 633 -30.08 2.16 -14.05
CA ASP A 633 -31.41 2.38 -14.62
C ASP A 633 -32.21 3.41 -13.80
N LEU A 634 -32.13 3.36 -12.47
CA LEU A 634 -32.76 4.33 -11.56
C LEU A 634 -32.17 5.73 -11.71
N VAL A 635 -30.84 5.85 -11.72
CA VAL A 635 -30.17 7.15 -11.89
C VAL A 635 -30.52 7.75 -13.26
N LEU A 636 -30.52 6.94 -14.32
CA LEU A 636 -30.90 7.38 -15.67
C LEU A 636 -32.38 7.81 -15.75
N LEU A 637 -33.27 7.13 -15.03
CA LEU A 637 -34.67 7.54 -14.92
C LEU A 637 -34.80 8.92 -14.26
N GLY A 638 -34.06 9.17 -13.18
CA GLY A 638 -34.12 10.48 -12.54
C GLY A 638 -33.41 11.58 -13.32
N ILE A 639 -32.27 11.30 -13.97
CA ILE A 639 -31.64 12.22 -14.92
C ILE A 639 -32.64 12.58 -16.03
N ARG A 640 -33.37 11.60 -16.58
CA ARG A 640 -34.44 11.87 -17.56
C ARG A 640 -35.46 12.86 -17.00
N ARG A 641 -35.92 12.67 -15.76
CA ARG A 641 -36.87 13.60 -15.10
C ARG A 641 -36.28 14.98 -14.82
N ASN A 642 -34.98 15.08 -14.56
CA ASN A 642 -34.30 16.36 -14.33
C ASN A 642 -34.06 17.16 -15.63
N LEU A 643 -34.05 16.50 -16.80
CA LEU A 643 -33.89 17.14 -18.11
C LEU A 643 -35.23 17.64 -18.67
N GLU A 644 -35.22 18.82 -19.31
CA GLU A 644 -36.36 19.36 -20.06
C GLU A 644 -36.72 18.46 -21.26
N GLY A 645 -38.02 18.27 -21.53
CA GLY A 645 -38.50 17.27 -22.51
C GLY A 645 -38.24 17.60 -23.99
N GLY A 646 -37.96 16.58 -24.82
CA GLY A 646 -37.78 16.69 -26.28
C GLY A 646 -36.79 15.68 -26.88
N VAL A 647 -36.53 15.73 -28.19
CA VAL A 647 -35.55 14.86 -28.89
C VAL A 647 -34.11 15.02 -28.35
N ASP A 648 -33.82 16.18 -27.77
CA ASP A 648 -32.55 16.50 -27.10
C ASP A 648 -32.34 15.69 -25.80
N GLN A 649 -33.43 15.26 -25.13
CA GLN A 649 -33.37 14.52 -23.86
C GLN A 649 -32.76 13.12 -24.01
N GLU A 650 -33.20 12.33 -24.99
CA GLU A 650 -32.65 10.99 -25.25
C GLU A 650 -31.21 11.05 -25.76
N THR A 651 -30.87 12.09 -26.53
CA THR A 651 -29.51 12.34 -26.99
C THR A 651 -28.57 12.61 -25.80
N LYS A 652 -28.99 13.46 -24.85
CA LYS A 652 -28.24 13.73 -23.61
C LYS A 652 -28.13 12.51 -22.70
N LEU A 653 -29.19 11.72 -22.56
CA LEU A 653 -29.15 10.46 -21.80
C LEU A 653 -28.14 9.48 -22.38
N LEU A 654 -28.11 9.35 -23.72
CA LEU A 654 -27.12 8.53 -24.40
C LEU A 654 -25.70 9.04 -24.16
N GLN A 655 -25.51 10.36 -24.15
CA GLN A 655 -24.22 10.98 -23.82
C GLN A 655 -23.77 10.64 -22.39
N PHE A 656 -24.63 10.81 -21.38
CA PHE A 656 -24.32 10.44 -19.99
C PHE A 656 -23.91 8.97 -19.85
N ARG A 657 -24.66 8.06 -20.49
CA ARG A 657 -24.31 6.62 -20.52
C ARG A 657 -22.95 6.37 -21.15
N THR A 658 -22.72 7.00 -22.31
CA THR A 658 -21.47 6.83 -23.07
C THR A 658 -20.28 7.36 -22.29
N GLU A 659 -20.41 8.53 -21.64
CA GLU A 659 -19.35 9.11 -20.83
C GLU A 659 -19.04 8.26 -19.59
N ALA A 660 -20.06 7.78 -18.86
CA ALA A 660 -19.86 6.91 -17.71
C ALA A 660 -19.18 5.59 -18.11
N ALA A 661 -19.60 5.00 -19.24
CA ALA A 661 -18.98 3.80 -19.80
C ALA A 661 -17.52 4.06 -20.24
N LEU A 662 -17.24 5.21 -20.86
CA LEU A 662 -15.89 5.62 -21.23
C LEU A 662 -15.01 5.82 -20.00
N ARG A 663 -15.48 6.52 -18.96
CA ARG A 663 -14.72 6.71 -17.71
C ARG A 663 -14.42 5.37 -17.04
N LYS A 664 -15.37 4.43 -17.04
CA LYS A 664 -15.16 3.07 -16.56
C LYS A 664 -14.11 2.35 -17.39
N GLY A 665 -14.24 2.40 -18.71
CA GLY A 665 -13.29 1.78 -19.64
C GLY A 665 -11.88 2.35 -19.50
N TYR A 666 -11.74 3.67 -19.33
CA TYR A 666 -10.46 4.29 -19.00
C TYR A 666 -9.91 3.75 -17.68
N ARG A 667 -10.70 3.71 -16.61
CA ARG A 667 -10.26 3.14 -15.32
C ARG A 667 -9.80 1.69 -15.48
N GLU A 668 -10.62 0.83 -16.06
CA GLU A 668 -10.31 -0.59 -16.25
C GLU A 668 -9.11 -0.82 -17.16
N LEU A 669 -8.97 -0.07 -18.25
CA LEU A 669 -7.87 -0.29 -19.17
C LEU A 669 -6.59 0.43 -18.71
N PHE A 670 -6.63 1.72 -18.37
CA PHE A 670 -5.44 2.43 -17.92
C PHE A 670 -4.90 1.92 -16.62
N GLN A 671 -5.76 1.82 -15.61
CA GLN A 671 -5.34 1.40 -14.29
C GLN A 671 -5.21 -0.13 -14.32
N GLU A 672 -6.29 -0.91 -14.51
CA GLU A 672 -6.20 -2.36 -14.28
C GLU A 672 -5.35 -3.14 -15.31
N LYS A 673 -5.12 -2.61 -16.53
CA LYS A 673 -4.35 -3.30 -17.59
C LYS A 673 -3.00 -2.67 -17.89
N LEU A 674 -2.99 -1.38 -18.24
CA LEU A 674 -1.80 -0.75 -18.80
C LEU A 674 -0.76 -0.40 -17.73
N ARG A 675 -1.17 0.15 -16.59
CA ARG A 675 -0.27 0.55 -15.51
C ARG A 675 0.54 -0.60 -14.91
N PRO A 676 -0.03 -1.79 -14.62
CA PRO A 676 0.75 -2.94 -14.16
C PRO A 676 1.91 -3.32 -15.08
N ALA A 677 1.73 -3.20 -16.41
CA ALA A 677 2.80 -3.47 -17.37
C ALA A 677 3.95 -2.44 -17.27
N LEU A 678 3.66 -1.18 -16.93
CA LEU A 678 4.66 -0.12 -16.74
C LEU A 678 5.47 -0.27 -15.44
N LEU A 679 4.86 -0.87 -14.41
CA LEU A 679 5.48 -1.16 -13.11
C LEU A 679 6.31 -2.46 -13.10
N ASP A 680 6.12 -3.31 -14.10
CA ASP A 680 6.87 -4.56 -14.27
C ASP A 680 8.38 -4.25 -14.33
N LYS A 681 9.20 -5.10 -13.68
CA LYS A 681 10.67 -4.95 -13.66
C LYS A 681 11.36 -5.58 -14.86
N SER A 682 10.62 -6.25 -15.73
CA SER A 682 11.15 -6.85 -16.97
C SER A 682 11.56 -5.78 -17.99
N ALA A 683 12.48 -6.14 -18.89
CA ALA A 683 13.01 -5.22 -19.90
C ALA A 683 11.99 -4.84 -21.00
N ASN A 684 10.90 -5.62 -21.18
CA ASN A 684 9.97 -5.51 -22.31
C ASN A 684 8.61 -4.91 -21.93
N LYS A 685 8.60 -3.89 -21.06
CA LYS A 685 7.38 -3.32 -20.46
C LYS A 685 6.34 -2.86 -21.48
N LEU A 686 6.76 -2.06 -22.47
CA LEU A 686 5.86 -1.52 -23.49
C LEU A 686 5.32 -2.60 -24.43
N GLN A 687 6.11 -3.62 -24.74
CA GLN A 687 5.63 -4.73 -25.54
C GLN A 687 4.54 -5.52 -24.81
N LYS A 688 4.76 -5.81 -23.52
CA LYS A 688 3.74 -6.43 -22.67
C LYS A 688 2.48 -5.58 -22.61
N MET A 689 2.63 -4.26 -22.43
CA MET A 689 1.52 -3.32 -22.42
C MET A 689 0.70 -3.34 -23.71
N ARG A 690 1.35 -3.37 -24.89
CA ARG A 690 0.66 -3.51 -26.18
C ARG A 690 -0.11 -4.83 -26.30
N LEU A 691 0.45 -5.92 -25.79
CA LEU A 691 -0.21 -7.24 -25.76
C LEU A 691 -1.42 -7.25 -24.83
N ASP A 692 -1.28 -6.68 -23.64
CA ASP A 692 -2.34 -6.61 -22.63
C ASP A 692 -3.51 -5.74 -23.14
N TYR A 693 -3.22 -4.63 -23.80
CA TYR A 693 -4.24 -3.79 -24.43
C TYR A 693 -4.98 -4.53 -25.54
N ALA A 694 -4.24 -5.07 -26.52
CA ALA A 694 -4.82 -5.75 -27.68
C ALA A 694 -5.65 -6.99 -27.26
N SER A 695 -5.16 -7.76 -26.29
CA SER A 695 -5.88 -8.93 -25.78
C SER A 695 -7.14 -8.53 -25.00
N THR A 696 -7.10 -7.43 -24.24
CA THR A 696 -8.28 -6.94 -23.52
C THR A 696 -9.37 -6.46 -24.48
N LEU A 697 -9.03 -5.68 -25.51
CA LEU A 697 -9.99 -5.26 -26.53
C LEU A 697 -10.57 -6.47 -27.28
N LYS A 698 -9.74 -7.46 -27.63
CA LYS A 698 -10.22 -8.69 -28.30
C LYS A 698 -11.18 -9.51 -27.43
N ALA A 699 -10.99 -9.51 -26.11
CA ALA A 699 -11.81 -10.26 -25.18
C ALA A 699 -13.12 -9.56 -24.80
N ASP A 700 -13.22 -8.24 -25.00
CA ASP A 700 -14.36 -7.41 -24.59
C ASP A 700 -14.87 -6.57 -25.78
N PRO A 701 -15.92 -7.04 -26.48
CA PRO A 701 -16.47 -6.34 -27.64
C PRO A 701 -17.00 -4.95 -27.33
N ASP A 702 -17.46 -4.68 -26.10
CA ASP A 702 -17.96 -3.35 -25.73
C ASP A 702 -16.79 -2.37 -25.59
N LYS A 703 -15.68 -2.81 -24.98
CA LYS A 703 -14.42 -2.02 -24.98
C LYS A 703 -13.87 -1.81 -26.39
N GLN A 704 -13.93 -2.82 -27.25
CA GLN A 704 -13.47 -2.70 -28.65
C GLN A 704 -14.26 -1.64 -29.44
N ARG A 705 -15.56 -1.46 -29.15
CA ARG A 705 -16.34 -0.38 -29.76
C ARG A 705 -15.99 1.00 -29.20
N MET A 706 -15.66 1.07 -27.91
CA MET A 706 -15.34 2.33 -27.22
C MET A 706 -13.92 2.85 -27.51
N PHE A 707 -12.95 1.94 -27.67
CA PHE A 707 -11.54 2.28 -27.83
C PHE A 707 -10.95 1.56 -29.04
N ASP A 708 -10.39 2.34 -29.96
CA ASP A 708 -9.71 1.81 -31.15
C ASP A 708 -8.40 1.11 -30.77
N GLU A 709 -7.98 0.15 -31.60
CA GLU A 709 -6.72 -0.57 -31.41
C GLU A 709 -5.49 0.31 -31.71
N LEU A 710 -4.33 -0.05 -31.15
CA LEU A 710 -3.08 0.64 -31.48
C LEU A 710 -2.73 0.38 -32.96
N LYS A 711 -2.63 1.45 -33.75
CA LYS A 711 -2.18 1.43 -35.15
C LYS A 711 -0.87 2.18 -35.31
N TYR A 712 -0.11 1.88 -36.36
CA TYR A 712 1.08 2.64 -36.71
C TYR A 712 1.33 2.58 -38.22
N ILE A 713 2.11 3.54 -38.72
CA ILE A 713 2.65 3.54 -40.08
C ILE A 713 4.12 3.15 -40.00
N ALA A 714 4.58 2.20 -40.82
CA ALA A 714 6.02 1.94 -40.92
C ALA A 714 6.75 3.18 -41.45
N TYR A 715 7.87 3.57 -40.84
CA TYR A 715 8.55 4.81 -41.20
C TYR A 715 9.00 4.84 -42.68
N SER A 716 9.39 3.68 -43.22
CA SER A 716 9.71 3.52 -44.65
C SER A 716 8.52 3.79 -45.57
N ASP A 717 7.31 3.31 -45.21
CA ASP A 717 6.08 3.58 -45.96
C ASP A 717 5.68 5.06 -45.85
N PHE A 718 5.88 5.70 -44.69
CA PHE A 718 5.65 7.13 -44.49
C PHE A 718 6.56 8.00 -45.36
N LEU A 719 7.84 7.65 -45.47
CA LEU A 719 8.79 8.33 -46.36
C LEU A 719 8.41 8.15 -47.83
N ARG A 720 8.05 6.93 -48.24
CA ARG A 720 7.66 6.63 -49.63
C ARG A 720 6.39 7.39 -50.04
N PHE A 721 5.48 7.66 -49.10
CA PHE A 721 4.23 8.36 -49.39
C PHE A 721 4.41 9.87 -49.63
N GLY A 722 5.41 10.49 -49.00
CA GLY A 722 5.83 11.85 -49.33
C GLY A 722 4.97 13.01 -48.78
N ARG A 723 3.92 12.72 -48.01
CA ARG A 723 3.03 13.72 -47.35
C ARG A 723 2.38 13.11 -46.10
N LEU A 724 1.59 13.88 -45.35
CA LEU A 724 0.79 13.31 -44.25
C LEU A 724 -0.35 12.42 -44.80
N PRO A 725 -0.38 11.10 -44.50
CA PRO A 725 -1.45 10.22 -44.93
C PRO A 725 -2.71 10.42 -44.08
N ARG A 726 -3.87 10.36 -44.73
CA ARG A 726 -5.17 10.24 -44.07
C ARG A 726 -5.44 8.77 -43.75
N SER A 727 -6.27 8.48 -42.75
CA SER A 727 -6.65 7.09 -42.43
C SER A 727 -7.25 6.29 -43.60
N SER A 728 -7.91 6.95 -44.56
CA SER A 728 -8.41 6.31 -45.79
C SER A 728 -7.33 5.94 -46.80
N ASP A 729 -6.08 6.42 -46.66
CA ASP A 729 -4.98 6.06 -47.56
C ASP A 729 -4.46 4.63 -47.30
N GLY A 730 -4.87 3.98 -46.20
CA GLY A 730 -4.58 2.57 -45.93
C GLY A 730 -3.14 2.26 -45.49
N LEU A 731 -2.37 3.28 -45.10
CA LEU A 731 -0.98 3.13 -44.63
C LEU A 731 -0.88 2.65 -43.18
N ALA A 732 -1.84 3.03 -42.33
CA ALA A 732 -1.85 2.64 -40.92
C ALA A 732 -2.23 1.17 -40.78
N ARG A 733 -1.48 0.43 -39.97
CA ARG A 733 -1.68 -1.01 -39.71
C ARG A 733 -1.92 -1.23 -38.23
N PRO A 734 -2.84 -2.13 -37.85
CA PRO A 734 -3.04 -2.45 -36.44
C PRO A 734 -1.88 -3.27 -35.88
N PHE A 735 -1.59 -3.05 -34.61
CA PHE A 735 -0.66 -3.86 -33.84
C PHE A 735 -1.23 -5.27 -33.66
N ALA A 736 -0.59 -6.27 -34.27
CA ALA A 736 -1.04 -7.65 -34.26
C ALA A 736 -0.02 -8.57 -33.55
N PRO A 737 -0.35 -9.11 -32.36
CA PRO A 737 0.52 -10.02 -31.61
C PRO A 737 1.01 -11.24 -32.39
N GLU A 738 0.15 -11.78 -33.27
CA GLU A 738 0.42 -13.00 -34.03
C GLU A 738 1.52 -12.82 -35.10
N ARG A 739 1.70 -11.59 -35.61
CA ARG A 739 2.73 -11.29 -36.62
C ARG A 739 4.14 -11.30 -36.04
N MET A 740 4.30 -11.09 -34.73
CA MET A 740 5.59 -11.20 -34.04
C MET A 740 6.14 -12.63 -33.99
N LYS A 741 5.29 -13.65 -34.19
CA LYS A 741 5.70 -15.07 -34.23
C LYS A 741 6.10 -15.53 -35.64
N SER A 742 5.80 -14.75 -36.70
CA SER A 742 6.12 -15.12 -38.08
C SER A 742 7.47 -14.51 -38.50
N THR A 743 8.34 -15.30 -39.12
CA THR A 743 9.70 -14.90 -39.50
C THR A 743 9.79 -13.98 -40.73
N ASN A 744 8.66 -13.66 -41.39
CA ASN A 744 8.66 -13.06 -42.74
C ASN A 744 8.04 -11.65 -42.83
N ALA A 745 7.66 -11.01 -41.72
CA ALA A 745 7.23 -9.60 -41.71
C ALA A 745 8.06 -8.81 -40.69
N PRO A 746 8.59 -7.62 -41.02
CA PRO A 746 9.32 -6.81 -40.06
C PRO A 746 8.36 -6.38 -38.95
N ALA A 747 8.53 -6.95 -37.76
CA ALA A 747 7.79 -6.54 -36.57
C ALA A 747 8.28 -5.15 -36.14
N THR A 748 7.36 -4.21 -35.95
CA THR A 748 7.68 -2.90 -35.38
C THR A 748 7.98 -3.05 -33.90
N ASP A 749 9.23 -2.73 -33.54
CA ASP A 749 9.72 -2.84 -32.17
C ASP A 749 9.59 -1.48 -31.43
N PHE A 750 9.64 -0.36 -32.17
CA PHE A 750 9.65 1.00 -31.62
C PHE A 750 8.62 1.90 -32.32
N ILE A 751 7.86 2.70 -31.58
CA ILE A 751 6.81 3.59 -32.10
C ILE A 751 7.00 5.01 -31.56
N ILE A 752 7.06 5.99 -32.47
CA ILE A 752 7.06 7.42 -32.15
C ILE A 752 5.64 7.98 -32.31
N PHE A 753 5.10 8.58 -31.24
CA PHE A 753 3.88 9.36 -31.26
C PHE A 753 4.19 10.80 -31.63
N PHE A 754 3.56 11.34 -32.68
CA PHE A 754 3.63 12.76 -32.98
C PHE A 754 2.45 13.51 -32.41
N SER A 755 2.74 14.51 -31.58
CA SER A 755 1.78 15.52 -31.16
C SER A 755 2.02 16.81 -31.93
N TYR A 756 1.01 17.30 -32.62
CA TYR A 756 1.12 18.42 -33.55
C TYR A 756 -0.22 19.13 -33.75
N ARG A 757 -0.18 20.28 -34.43
CA ARG A 757 -1.37 21.08 -34.73
C ARG A 757 -1.75 20.98 -36.20
N TRP A 758 -3.04 21.18 -36.46
CA TRP A 758 -3.53 21.55 -37.77
C TRP A 758 -3.09 22.98 -38.06
N ILE A 759 -2.18 23.15 -39.02
CA ILE A 759 -1.63 24.46 -39.40
C ILE A 759 -2.19 24.97 -40.73
N ASN A 760 -2.89 24.12 -41.48
CA ASN A 760 -3.59 24.54 -42.68
C ASN A 760 -4.77 25.45 -42.32
N LYS A 761 -4.64 26.74 -42.60
CA LYS A 761 -5.67 27.75 -42.33
C LYS A 761 -6.62 27.99 -43.51
N SER A 762 -6.51 27.18 -44.58
CA SER A 762 -7.36 27.33 -45.76
C SER A 762 -8.82 27.00 -45.40
N PRO A 763 -9.81 27.78 -45.86
CA PRO A 763 -11.22 27.48 -45.63
C PRO A 763 -11.58 26.08 -46.15
N GLY A 764 -12.11 25.22 -45.27
CA GLY A 764 -12.46 23.84 -45.63
C GLY A 764 -11.26 22.89 -45.78
N ALA A 765 -10.09 23.21 -45.20
CA ALA A 765 -8.92 22.34 -45.22
C ALA A 765 -9.26 20.92 -44.75
N VAL A 766 -8.92 19.94 -45.60
CA VAL A 766 -9.10 18.50 -45.34
C VAL A 766 -7.82 17.80 -44.89
N SER A 767 -6.74 18.57 -44.70
CA SER A 767 -5.44 18.09 -44.24
C SER A 767 -4.93 18.98 -43.11
N PRO A 768 -4.28 18.40 -42.09
CA PRO A 768 -3.63 19.19 -41.03
C PRO A 768 -2.40 19.96 -41.51
N ASP A 769 -1.84 19.61 -42.67
CA ASP A 769 -0.63 20.21 -43.22
C ASP A 769 -0.93 21.33 -44.22
N ASP A 770 -0.01 22.29 -44.30
CA ASP A 770 -0.07 23.39 -45.26
C ASP A 770 0.40 22.96 -46.67
N GLU A 771 0.26 23.86 -47.65
CA GLU A 771 0.67 23.61 -49.04
C GLU A 771 2.19 23.34 -49.17
N ASP A 772 2.98 23.82 -48.20
CA ASP A 772 4.42 23.63 -48.11
C ASP A 772 4.82 22.31 -47.42
N SER A 773 3.85 21.46 -47.05
CA SER A 773 4.06 20.20 -46.32
C SER A 773 4.94 20.37 -45.08
N THR A 774 4.72 21.47 -44.35
CA THR A 774 5.56 21.88 -43.22
C THR A 774 5.57 20.84 -42.10
N GLN A 775 4.41 20.30 -41.70
CA GLN A 775 4.36 19.28 -40.65
C GLN A 775 4.99 17.97 -41.11
N TYR A 776 4.74 17.52 -42.34
CA TYR A 776 5.40 16.33 -42.90
C TYR A 776 6.93 16.47 -42.84
N ARG A 777 7.48 17.58 -43.34
CA ARG A 777 8.92 17.84 -43.30
C ARG A 777 9.47 17.88 -41.87
N ARG A 778 8.75 18.52 -40.94
CA ARG A 778 9.13 18.55 -39.52
C ARG A 778 9.12 17.17 -38.88
N MET A 779 8.15 16.31 -39.18
CA MET A 779 8.11 14.93 -38.68
C MET A 779 9.29 14.10 -39.19
N VAL A 780 9.63 14.23 -40.48
CA VAL A 780 10.80 13.57 -41.07
C VAL A 780 12.09 14.08 -40.42
N GLU A 781 12.31 15.40 -40.36
CA GLU A 781 13.49 16.01 -39.75
C GLU A 781 13.66 15.58 -38.28
N ALA A 782 12.58 15.62 -37.51
CA ALA A 782 12.55 15.17 -36.12
C ALA A 782 12.88 13.67 -35.98
N THR A 783 12.31 12.82 -36.84
CA THR A 783 12.57 11.37 -36.81
C THR A 783 14.04 11.06 -37.14
N GLU A 784 14.61 11.72 -38.15
CA GLU A 784 16.02 11.59 -38.50
C GLU A 784 16.95 12.07 -37.38
N ALA A 785 16.62 13.19 -36.74
CA ALA A 785 17.36 13.67 -35.58
C ALA A 785 17.28 12.69 -34.41
N PHE A 786 16.11 12.09 -34.17
CA PHE A 786 15.91 11.08 -33.14
C PHE A 786 16.75 9.82 -33.39
N LEU A 787 16.74 9.28 -34.61
CA LEU A 787 17.54 8.10 -34.99
C LEU A 787 19.05 8.34 -34.82
N LYS A 788 19.53 9.58 -35.04
CA LYS A 788 20.93 9.94 -34.78
C LYS A 788 21.28 9.89 -33.29
N LEU A 789 20.36 10.30 -32.42
CA LEU A 789 20.51 10.26 -30.95
C LEU A 789 20.39 8.84 -30.40
N TYR A 790 19.48 8.02 -30.94
CA TYR A 790 19.16 6.68 -30.48
C TYR A 790 19.57 5.60 -31.49
N ARG A 791 20.89 5.44 -31.71
CA ARG A 791 21.45 4.50 -32.71
C ARG A 791 21.07 3.02 -32.54
N LYS A 792 20.52 2.64 -31.38
CA LYS A 792 20.02 1.28 -31.12
C LYS A 792 18.63 1.02 -31.72
N VAL A 793 17.90 2.07 -32.08
CA VAL A 793 16.58 1.95 -32.72
C VAL A 793 16.79 1.59 -34.18
N ASP A 794 16.26 0.44 -34.58
CA ASP A 794 16.29 -0.02 -35.96
C ASP A 794 15.29 0.78 -36.81
N ARG A 795 15.81 1.46 -37.83
CA ARG A 795 15.03 2.30 -38.74
C ARG A 795 13.95 1.51 -39.47
N ASP A 796 14.23 0.27 -39.88
CA ASP A 796 13.31 -0.55 -40.67
C ASP A 796 12.17 -1.13 -39.82
N LYS A 797 12.34 -1.09 -38.49
CA LYS A 797 11.34 -1.51 -37.50
C LYS A 797 10.71 -0.34 -36.75
N LEU A 798 10.92 0.88 -37.22
CA LEU A 798 10.33 2.08 -36.64
C LEU A 798 8.91 2.30 -37.16
N GLY A 799 7.98 2.47 -36.24
CA GLY A 799 6.61 2.92 -36.50
C GLY A 799 6.40 4.38 -36.12
N ILE A 800 5.49 5.04 -36.82
CA ILE A 800 4.98 6.36 -36.49
C ILE A 800 3.49 6.25 -36.18
N TRP A 801 3.08 6.84 -35.06
CA TRP A 801 1.68 7.09 -34.72
C TRP A 801 1.38 8.58 -34.93
N MET A 802 0.33 8.88 -35.70
CA MET A 802 -0.25 10.21 -35.83
C MET A 802 -1.76 10.11 -35.97
N ASP A 803 -2.49 11.04 -35.38
CA ASP A 803 -3.96 11.04 -35.33
C ASP A 803 -4.61 11.00 -36.72
N PHE A 804 -4.16 11.83 -37.66
CA PHE A 804 -4.76 11.95 -39.01
C PHE A 804 -4.75 10.64 -39.81
N ALA A 805 -3.75 9.79 -39.57
CA ALA A 805 -3.59 8.51 -40.24
C ALA A 805 -4.09 7.31 -39.42
N CYS A 806 -3.88 7.35 -38.09
CA CYS A 806 -4.15 6.21 -37.22
C CYS A 806 -5.58 6.24 -36.66
N VAL A 807 -6.23 7.40 -36.61
CA VAL A 807 -7.65 7.54 -36.24
C VAL A 807 -8.49 7.61 -37.51
N ASN A 808 -9.59 6.84 -37.54
CA ASN A 808 -10.56 6.91 -38.62
C ASN A 808 -11.15 8.33 -38.70
N GLN A 809 -10.82 9.08 -39.75
CA GLN A 809 -11.23 10.49 -39.86
C GLN A 809 -12.70 10.62 -40.27
N ASP A 810 -13.31 9.54 -40.77
CA ASP A 810 -14.73 9.46 -41.11
C ASP A 810 -15.60 9.07 -39.90
N ASP A 811 -15.01 8.43 -38.88
CA ASP A 811 -15.65 8.10 -37.60
C ASP A 811 -14.60 8.12 -36.46
N PRO A 812 -14.27 9.31 -35.91
CA PRO A 812 -13.10 9.48 -35.08
C PRO A 812 -13.30 9.09 -33.61
N MET A 813 -14.53 8.82 -33.15
CA MET A 813 -14.86 8.82 -31.72
C MET A 813 -14.10 7.76 -30.91
N SER A 814 -13.98 6.54 -31.43
CA SER A 814 -13.23 5.45 -30.77
C SER A 814 -11.73 5.72 -30.75
N GLY A 815 -11.18 6.28 -31.84
CA GLY A 815 -9.77 6.65 -31.93
C GLY A 815 -9.41 7.84 -31.03
N VAL A 816 -10.26 8.87 -30.98
CA VAL A 816 -10.12 10.01 -30.05
C VAL A 816 -10.16 9.54 -28.60
N SER A 817 -11.03 8.59 -28.28
CA SER A 817 -11.12 8.03 -26.94
C SER A 817 -9.96 7.08 -26.60
N ALA A 818 -9.30 6.49 -27.60
CA ALA A 818 -8.10 5.69 -27.39
C ALA A 818 -6.80 6.51 -27.37
N LEU A 819 -6.81 7.81 -27.73
CA LEU A 819 -5.58 8.64 -27.84
C LEU A 819 -4.65 8.52 -26.64
N PRO A 820 -5.14 8.68 -25.40
CA PRO A 820 -4.26 8.58 -24.25
C PRO A 820 -3.63 7.17 -24.21
N MET A 821 -4.42 6.13 -24.44
CA MET A 821 -3.99 4.73 -24.33
C MET A 821 -2.94 4.38 -25.39
N ASN A 822 -3.12 4.93 -26.59
CA ASN A 822 -2.19 4.78 -27.70
C ASN A 822 -0.89 5.52 -27.41
N LEU A 823 -0.94 6.74 -26.87
CA LEU A 823 0.25 7.46 -26.41
C LEU A 823 1.04 6.66 -25.38
N ALA A 824 0.36 6.08 -24.37
CA ALA A 824 1.04 5.27 -23.36
C ALA A 824 1.75 4.03 -23.93
N GLN A 825 1.29 3.51 -25.05
CA GLN A 825 1.89 2.35 -25.71
C GLN A 825 3.05 2.71 -26.65
N CYS A 826 3.27 4.00 -26.94
CA CYS A 826 4.38 4.47 -27.78
C CYS A 826 5.66 4.62 -26.95
N ASP A 827 6.82 4.40 -27.56
CA ASP A 827 8.12 4.48 -26.86
C ASP A 827 8.59 5.92 -26.67
N ALA A 828 8.30 6.76 -27.66
CA ALA A 828 8.65 8.17 -27.63
C ALA A 828 7.49 9.04 -28.09
N MET A 829 7.39 10.24 -27.53
CA MET A 829 6.55 11.31 -28.04
C MET A 829 7.43 12.45 -28.56
N ILE A 830 7.10 12.96 -29.74
CA ILE A 830 7.70 14.19 -30.29
C ILE A 830 6.61 15.24 -30.48
N SER A 831 6.74 16.35 -29.75
CA SER A 831 5.86 17.52 -29.86
C SER A 831 6.39 18.49 -30.91
N LEU A 832 5.61 18.77 -31.96
CA LEU A 832 5.96 19.77 -32.97
C LEU A 832 5.51 21.16 -32.51
N ILE A 833 6.31 21.78 -31.64
CA ILE A 833 5.91 23.02 -30.95
C ILE A 833 5.98 24.25 -31.85
N ASP A 834 5.07 25.18 -31.62
CA ASP A 834 5.04 26.56 -32.10
C ASP A 834 4.38 27.45 -31.03
N ASP A 835 4.22 28.74 -31.30
CA ASP A 835 3.72 29.72 -30.32
C ASP A 835 2.29 29.43 -29.83
N GLU A 836 1.50 28.65 -30.58
CA GLU A 836 0.11 28.32 -30.27
C GLU A 836 -0.05 26.87 -29.75
N TYR A 837 1.03 26.07 -29.69
CA TYR A 837 0.97 24.67 -29.30
C TYR A 837 0.43 24.46 -27.88
N TYR A 838 0.99 25.18 -26.91
CA TYR A 838 0.65 25.03 -25.50
C TYR A 838 -0.67 25.66 -25.07
N SER A 839 -1.34 26.41 -25.95
CA SER A 839 -2.67 26.97 -25.66
C SER A 839 -3.79 25.93 -25.86
N ARG A 840 -3.55 24.85 -26.62
CA ARG A 840 -4.55 23.83 -26.94
C ARG A 840 -4.68 22.78 -25.85
N ALA A 841 -5.92 22.43 -25.50
CA ALA A 841 -6.20 21.50 -24.41
C ALA A 841 -5.75 20.06 -24.74
N TRP A 842 -6.10 19.53 -25.92
CA TRP A 842 -5.74 18.16 -26.32
C TRP A 842 -4.22 17.93 -26.41
N CYS A 843 -3.47 18.84 -27.05
CA CYS A 843 -2.00 18.77 -27.09
C CYS A 843 -1.39 18.87 -25.67
N SER A 844 -2.00 19.67 -24.79
CA SER A 844 -1.57 19.79 -23.40
C SER A 844 -1.81 18.49 -22.62
N VAL A 845 -2.91 17.75 -22.88
CA VAL A 845 -3.17 16.43 -22.25
C VAL A 845 -2.10 15.43 -22.65
N GLU A 846 -1.76 15.37 -23.94
CA GLU A 846 -0.70 14.50 -24.45
C GLU A 846 0.65 14.83 -23.79
N VAL A 847 1.00 16.11 -23.66
CA VAL A 847 2.20 16.55 -22.95
C VAL A 847 2.18 16.16 -21.47
N MET A 848 1.09 16.44 -20.76
CA MET A 848 0.96 16.08 -19.35
C MET A 848 1.17 14.59 -19.16
N MET A 849 0.54 13.80 -20.01
CA MET A 849 0.60 12.35 -19.94
C MET A 849 2.00 11.81 -20.28
N ALA A 850 2.63 12.29 -21.36
CA ALA A 850 3.99 11.90 -21.71
C ALA A 850 5.01 12.30 -20.64
N LYS A 851 4.84 13.48 -20.03
CA LYS A 851 5.64 13.94 -18.89
C LYS A 851 5.48 12.99 -17.70
N THR A 852 4.25 12.67 -17.30
CA THR A 852 4.01 11.75 -16.20
C THR A 852 4.60 10.37 -16.47
N LEU A 853 4.39 9.83 -17.67
CA LEU A 853 4.92 8.53 -18.06
C LEU A 853 6.46 8.49 -18.01
N ARG A 854 7.11 9.54 -18.53
CA ARG A 854 8.57 9.71 -18.47
C ARG A 854 9.05 9.79 -17.02
N ASP A 855 8.45 10.67 -16.22
CA ASP A 855 8.96 11.01 -14.89
C ASP A 855 8.73 9.88 -13.88
N SER A 856 7.62 9.16 -13.96
CA SER A 856 7.27 8.09 -13.00
C SER A 856 7.80 6.71 -13.37
N TYR A 857 7.93 6.38 -14.66
CA TYR A 857 8.32 5.03 -15.09
C TYR A 857 9.66 4.94 -15.80
N LEU A 858 10.27 6.08 -16.17
CA LEU A 858 11.57 6.19 -16.86
C LEU A 858 11.66 5.35 -18.15
N THR A 859 10.52 4.98 -18.73
CA THR A 859 10.42 4.09 -19.89
C THR A 859 10.15 4.87 -21.17
N HIS A 860 9.37 5.96 -21.08
CA HIS A 860 9.00 6.80 -22.20
C HIS A 860 9.96 7.95 -22.41
N ILE A 861 10.11 8.37 -23.66
CA ILE A 861 10.97 9.48 -24.06
C ILE A 861 10.09 10.61 -24.59
N TRP A 862 10.37 11.86 -24.20
CA TRP A 862 9.66 13.02 -24.74
C TRP A 862 10.62 14.11 -25.24
N TYR A 863 10.47 14.45 -26.52
CA TYR A 863 11.17 15.55 -27.18
C TYR A 863 10.21 16.60 -27.72
N GLU A 864 10.72 17.82 -27.86
CA GLU A 864 10.11 18.88 -28.64
C GLU A 864 10.95 19.15 -29.90
N HIS A 865 10.29 19.32 -31.04
CA HIS A 865 10.90 19.78 -32.26
C HIS A 865 10.65 21.28 -32.45
N VAL A 866 11.73 22.08 -32.38
CA VAL A 866 11.67 23.54 -32.41
C VAL A 866 12.24 24.06 -33.72
N LEU A 867 11.57 25.03 -34.34
CA LEU A 867 12.10 25.71 -35.53
C LEU A 867 13.04 26.85 -35.10
N HIS A 868 14.25 26.89 -35.65
CA HIS A 868 15.17 28.00 -35.48
C HIS A 868 15.06 28.97 -36.66
N LEU A 869 15.00 30.28 -36.40
CA LEU A 869 15.11 31.30 -37.43
C LEU A 869 16.60 31.58 -37.67
N GLN A 870 17.17 31.05 -38.76
CA GLN A 870 18.48 31.52 -39.22
C GLN A 870 18.28 32.83 -40.00
N THR A 871 18.78 33.94 -39.45
CA THR A 871 19.04 35.15 -40.24
C THR A 871 20.28 34.90 -41.09
N SER A 872 20.10 34.78 -42.41
CA SER A 872 21.22 34.76 -43.35
C SER A 872 21.89 36.14 -43.38
N SER A 873 23.22 36.19 -43.45
CA SER A 873 23.97 37.45 -43.67
C SER A 873 23.73 38.06 -45.05
N ASP A 874 23.12 37.32 -45.99
CA ASP A 874 23.07 37.63 -47.42
C ASP A 874 21.66 37.99 -47.93
N GLY A 875 20.69 38.21 -47.05
CA GLY A 875 19.38 38.76 -47.43
C GLY A 875 18.46 37.82 -48.25
N THR A 876 18.84 36.56 -48.47
CA THR A 876 17.93 35.53 -49.01
C THR A 876 17.05 34.94 -47.90
N SER A 877 15.78 34.68 -48.22
CA SER A 877 14.70 34.21 -47.32
C SER A 877 15.17 33.29 -46.18
N PRO A 878 14.69 33.48 -44.95
CA PRO A 878 15.16 32.72 -43.78
C PRO A 878 14.92 31.22 -43.98
N SER A 879 15.99 30.42 -43.96
CA SER A 879 15.90 28.97 -43.88
C SER A 879 15.54 28.59 -42.44
N LYS A 880 14.36 27.99 -42.23
CA LYS A 880 13.95 27.46 -40.93
C LYS A 880 14.47 26.03 -40.81
N SER A 881 15.59 25.83 -40.11
CA SER A 881 16.07 24.50 -39.73
C SER A 881 15.53 24.11 -38.34
N GLY A 882 15.04 22.88 -38.18
CA GLY A 882 14.53 22.39 -36.92
C GLY A 882 15.58 21.65 -36.09
N TYR A 883 15.37 21.56 -34.77
CA TYR A 883 16.18 20.69 -33.91
C TYR A 883 15.35 20.09 -32.77
N LEU A 884 15.82 18.96 -32.24
CA LEU A 884 15.21 18.31 -31.08
C LEU A 884 15.81 18.82 -29.77
N ARG A 885 14.94 19.10 -28.80
CA ARG A 885 15.32 19.30 -27.40
C ARG A 885 14.47 18.42 -26.48
N LEU A 886 15.01 18.00 -25.35
CA LEU A 886 14.23 17.28 -24.36
C LEU A 886 13.05 18.13 -23.89
N GLY A 887 11.89 17.52 -23.71
CA GLY A 887 10.73 18.21 -23.15
C GLY A 887 11.04 18.77 -21.75
N PRO A 888 10.53 19.94 -21.38
CA PRO A 888 10.87 20.63 -20.14
C PRO A 888 10.66 19.76 -18.88
N LEU A 889 11.57 19.89 -17.91
CA LEU A 889 11.48 19.22 -16.60
C LEU A 889 10.38 19.83 -15.73
N VAL A 890 10.31 21.17 -15.73
CA VAL A 890 9.29 21.95 -15.02
C VAL A 890 8.37 22.57 -16.07
N LEU A 891 7.13 22.09 -16.11
CA LEU A 891 6.08 22.61 -16.96
C LEU A 891 4.76 22.48 -16.21
N GLU A 892 4.12 23.60 -15.90
CA GLU A 892 2.81 23.64 -15.30
C GLU A 892 1.74 23.78 -16.38
N ILE A 893 0.79 22.85 -16.40
CA ILE A 893 -0.32 22.84 -17.33
C ILE A 893 -1.61 22.81 -16.51
N GLU A 894 -2.39 23.89 -16.60
CA GLU A 894 -3.76 23.93 -16.09
C GLU A 894 -4.73 23.81 -17.28
N MET A 895 -5.57 22.77 -17.31
CA MET A 895 -6.49 22.55 -18.44
C MET A 895 -7.65 23.54 -18.48
N LYS A 896 -8.04 24.08 -17.32
CA LYS A 896 -9.23 24.94 -17.19
C LYS A 896 -9.20 26.17 -18.11
N ASP A 897 -8.00 26.66 -18.46
CA ASP A 897 -7.82 27.87 -19.27
C ASP A 897 -7.36 27.56 -20.71
N LYS A 898 -7.32 26.28 -21.10
CA LYS A 898 -6.89 25.87 -22.45
C LYS A 898 -8.01 26.00 -23.48
N LEU A 899 -7.61 26.29 -24.71
CA LEU A 899 -8.48 26.41 -25.87
C LEU A 899 -8.91 25.04 -26.38
N LEU A 900 -10.20 24.90 -26.65
CA LEU A 900 -10.83 23.74 -27.25
C LEU A 900 -11.47 24.11 -28.58
N THR A 901 -11.50 23.16 -29.53
CA THR A 901 -12.29 23.31 -30.75
C THR A 901 -13.78 23.24 -30.45
N TYR A 902 -14.17 22.36 -29.52
CA TYR A 902 -15.53 22.23 -29.02
C TYR A 902 -15.51 22.29 -27.48
N GLU A 903 -16.18 23.27 -26.90
CA GLU A 903 -16.23 23.43 -25.44
C GLU A 903 -16.93 22.26 -24.72
N THR A 904 -17.74 21.49 -25.44
CA THR A 904 -18.32 20.23 -24.96
C THR A 904 -17.26 19.19 -24.56
N ASP A 905 -16.01 19.31 -25.02
CA ASP A 905 -14.90 18.41 -24.65
C ASP A 905 -14.28 18.73 -23.28
N ARG A 906 -14.60 19.89 -22.67
CA ARG A 906 -13.96 20.35 -21.44
C ARG A 906 -14.07 19.34 -20.29
N PRO A 907 -15.23 18.72 -20.00
CA PRO A 907 -15.31 17.69 -18.97
C PRO A 907 -14.41 16.48 -19.25
N LYS A 908 -14.25 16.10 -20.53
CA LYS A 908 -13.41 14.97 -20.96
C LYS A 908 -11.94 15.28 -20.74
N VAL A 909 -11.47 16.47 -21.12
CA VAL A 909 -10.07 16.88 -20.93
C VAL A 909 -9.71 17.02 -19.45
N LEU A 910 -10.60 17.59 -18.63
CA LEU A 910 -10.40 17.67 -17.17
C LEU A 910 -10.33 16.28 -16.53
N PHE A 911 -11.16 15.34 -16.98
CA PHE A 911 -11.09 13.95 -16.56
C PHE A 911 -9.74 13.32 -16.95
N LEU A 912 -9.28 13.51 -18.19
CA LEU A 912 -8.01 12.96 -18.67
C LEU A 912 -6.79 13.58 -17.99
N GLU A 913 -6.83 14.87 -17.65
CA GLU A 913 -5.82 15.49 -16.79
C GLU A 913 -5.70 14.75 -15.45
N ARG A 914 -6.84 14.46 -14.80
CA ARG A 914 -6.84 13.69 -13.54
C ARG A 914 -6.30 12.28 -13.75
N GLN A 915 -6.73 11.56 -14.78
CA GLN A 915 -6.20 10.22 -15.09
C GLN A 915 -4.70 10.24 -15.35
N SER A 916 -4.21 11.27 -16.04
CA SER A 916 -2.78 11.46 -16.31
C SER A 916 -1.99 11.74 -15.03
N LYS A 917 -2.54 12.52 -14.08
CA LYS A 917 -1.94 12.72 -12.76
C LYS A 917 -1.94 11.44 -11.93
N LEU A 918 -2.98 10.61 -12.03
CA LEU A 918 -3.03 9.32 -11.35
C LEU A 918 -1.96 8.35 -11.84
N LEU A 919 -1.45 8.49 -13.08
CA LEU A 919 -0.33 7.69 -13.57
C LEU A 919 0.99 8.03 -12.88
N ALA A 920 1.09 9.16 -12.18
CA ALA A 920 2.30 9.53 -11.45
C ALA A 920 2.60 8.50 -10.35
#